data_AF-A0A2T1GID8-F1
#
_entry.id   AF-A0A2T1GID8-F1
#
_cell.length_a   1.000
_cell.length_b   1.000
_cell.length_c   1.000
_cell.angle_alpha   90.00
_cell.angle_beta   90.00
_cell.angle_gamma   90.00
#
_symmetry.space_group_name_H-M   'P 1'
#
loop_
_entity.id
_entity.type
_entity.pdbx_description
1 polymer ?
#
loop_
_entity_poly.entity_id
_entity_poly.type
_entity_poly.pdbx_seq_one_letter_code
_entity_poly.pdbx_strand_id
1 'polypeptide(L)'
;MLELAMTNSKDKSLISESLSDADNVIIDTEASVKNQYSIEYNPQVGFDPERLLPTPTYVELGIEKLTILADTLGLNDKIVEIVEIFRALTASWSERKVGETTGWTSDLSDDGSPFEFSIALDPDKAELRVLVEAQGSAATIESHWQAGLELNQYLAEHYNISLDRFEQIADLFVPTNSAAKFSMWHSACFYPDKPSAFKLYLNPQSQQSSRAAAVVEESLVRLGFTHAWPTLAETAAQRGPDKDEFVYFSLDLAAHERARVKVYLRHQDATPAELESALSAARNYFPGDAIEFCQAMAPGQTAFSAKSAITAFAWVEGDNETPSVGTLHLPISNYATDDRAVCDRVDLYFIEHGLPVSKYQSAIQSFATRQLDAGVGMHSYTSLRREKQQRRVTLYLNPELNRVRPPQQLATQPTKSVSSLEDMVWHYEEHTVAHHPFLQRLQRETVNPAHIWLLFMNVREGVVTHFTRLLANVVGKIEDERIRCILTKQLNEELGNGNIDRVHRKLFDRLLAGIEPWQMENFSEEMLTPGKEYSQSLTDIYFNSNAYVGVGAAILMEIHGKQFDLCLGQEFRKTDIELSKIGWLTLHEEVEIDHADEALLLSRFVDDSKEGMVAAKQGAEQTRAVSWIFLNNLYRLCFT
;
A
#
# COMPACT_ATOMS: atom_id res chain seq x y z
N MET A 1 26.85 -39.83 24.22
CA MET A 1 27.16 -41.11 24.89
C MET A 1 25.89 -41.95 24.83
N LEU A 2 25.72 -43.05 24.11
CA LEU A 2 26.47 -43.99 23.24
C LEU A 2 25.40 -44.46 22.22
N GLU A 3 25.54 -44.53 20.90
CA GLU A 3 26.49 -45.20 19.99
C GLU A 3 26.50 -46.75 20.04
N LEU A 4 26.03 -47.37 18.95
CA LEU A 4 26.36 -48.70 18.36
C LEU A 4 25.33 -48.95 17.23
N ALA A 5 25.58 -48.77 15.92
CA ALA A 5 26.66 -49.17 15.00
C ALA A 5 26.60 -50.63 14.53
N MET A 6 26.90 -50.76 13.23
CA MET A 6 27.30 -51.94 12.44
C MET A 6 26.19 -52.69 11.67
N THR A 7 26.30 -53.04 10.38
CA THR A 7 27.07 -52.62 9.18
C THR A 7 26.92 -53.73 8.12
N ASN A 8 27.22 -53.37 6.87
CA ASN A 8 27.77 -54.19 5.78
C ASN A 8 26.80 -54.86 4.80
N SER A 9 27.13 -54.98 3.51
CA SER A 9 28.02 -54.24 2.59
C SER A 9 27.93 -54.96 1.24
N LYS A 10 28.24 -54.22 0.16
CA LYS A 10 28.89 -54.68 -1.08
C LYS A 10 28.05 -55.45 -2.11
N ASP A 11 28.34 -55.40 -3.41
CA ASP A 11 29.05 -54.49 -4.34
C ASP A 11 29.09 -55.25 -5.69
N LYS A 12 29.24 -54.51 -6.81
CA LYS A 12 29.73 -54.97 -8.15
C LYS A 12 28.81 -55.84 -9.02
N SER A 13 28.82 -55.80 -10.36
CA SER A 13 29.32 -54.87 -11.40
C SER A 13 29.05 -55.52 -12.78
N LEU A 14 28.60 -54.73 -13.76
CA LEU A 14 28.98 -54.68 -15.19
C LEU A 14 28.83 -55.87 -16.17
N ILE A 15 28.78 -55.47 -17.47
CA ILE A 15 28.87 -56.18 -18.77
C ILE A 15 27.48 -56.42 -19.40
N SER A 16 26.96 -55.68 -20.40
CA SER A 16 27.39 -55.24 -21.76
C SER A 16 27.05 -56.22 -22.89
N GLU A 17 26.69 -55.64 -24.05
CA GLU A 17 26.40 -56.20 -25.39
C GLU A 17 24.94 -56.61 -25.68
N SER A 18 24.34 -56.43 -26.87
CA SER A 18 24.37 -55.46 -27.98
C SER A 18 23.51 -56.07 -29.11
N LEU A 19 22.77 -55.25 -29.88
CA LEU A 19 22.24 -55.50 -31.24
C LEU A 19 21.05 -56.49 -31.34
N SER A 20 20.00 -56.34 -32.17
CA SER A 20 19.69 -55.44 -33.30
C SER A 20 18.20 -55.63 -33.72
N ASP A 21 17.63 -54.59 -34.36
CA ASP A 21 16.60 -54.59 -35.44
C ASP A 21 15.19 -55.16 -35.15
N ALA A 22 14.05 -54.57 -35.56
CA ALA A 22 13.73 -53.41 -36.40
C ALA A 22 12.24 -53.02 -36.20
N ASP A 23 11.87 -51.92 -36.86
CA ASP A 23 10.53 -51.47 -37.29
C ASP A 23 9.93 -50.20 -36.63
N ASN A 24 10.53 -49.07 -37.06
CA ASN A 24 9.93 -47.84 -37.59
C ASN A 24 8.41 -47.62 -37.47
N VAL A 25 8.01 -46.51 -36.82
CA VAL A 25 7.14 -45.49 -37.44
C VAL A 25 7.59 -44.08 -37.00
N ILE A 26 7.69 -43.22 -38.00
CA ILE A 26 8.26 -41.87 -38.10
C ILE A 26 7.32 -40.80 -37.55
N ILE A 27 7.83 -39.86 -36.73
CA ILE A 27 7.36 -38.46 -36.69
C ILE A 27 8.58 -37.53 -36.62
N ASP A 28 8.55 -36.56 -37.51
CA ASP A 28 9.59 -35.69 -38.04
C ASP A 28 10.07 -34.61 -37.05
N THR A 29 11.37 -34.53 -36.78
CA THR A 29 12.01 -33.42 -36.05
C THR A 29 13.27 -32.99 -36.78
N GLU A 30 13.14 -32.06 -37.74
CA GLU A 30 14.23 -31.24 -38.22
C GLU A 30 13.74 -29.81 -38.53
N ALA A 31 14.18 -28.83 -37.73
CA ALA A 31 14.46 -27.47 -38.21
C ALA A 31 15.30 -26.68 -37.18
N SER A 32 16.61 -26.89 -37.26
CA SER A 32 17.68 -25.88 -37.25
C SER A 32 17.51 -24.59 -36.43
N VAL A 33 18.26 -24.55 -35.33
CA VAL A 33 18.96 -23.37 -34.80
C VAL A 33 19.66 -22.62 -35.93
N LYS A 34 19.17 -21.43 -36.31
CA LYS A 34 19.90 -20.30 -36.88
C LYS A 34 18.92 -19.21 -37.32
N ASN A 35 18.85 -18.12 -36.56
CA ASN A 35 18.66 -16.78 -37.14
C ASN A 35 19.16 -15.73 -36.15
N GLN A 36 20.48 -15.64 -36.13
CA GLN A 36 21.25 -14.47 -35.73
C GLN A 36 21.23 -13.48 -36.92
N TYR A 37 20.90 -12.22 -36.65
CA TYR A 37 21.14 -11.03 -37.47
C TYR A 37 20.59 -11.03 -38.91
N SER A 38 19.47 -10.34 -39.13
CA SER A 38 19.14 -9.74 -40.42
C SER A 38 19.46 -8.25 -40.37
N ILE A 39 20.69 -7.90 -40.76
CA ILE A 39 21.13 -6.53 -41.06
C ILE A 39 20.95 -6.34 -42.57
N GLU A 40 20.05 -5.46 -43.00
CA GLU A 40 20.04 -4.99 -44.39
C GLU A 40 21.22 -4.03 -44.59
N TYR A 41 22.18 -4.46 -45.41
CA TYR A 41 23.40 -3.75 -45.73
C TYR A 41 23.15 -2.74 -46.86
N ASN A 42 23.25 -1.44 -46.58
CA ASN A 42 23.23 -0.38 -47.58
C ASN A 42 24.68 0.01 -47.95
N PRO A 43 25.18 -0.26 -49.18
CA PRO A 43 26.62 -0.28 -49.46
C PRO A 43 27.24 1.09 -49.77
N GLN A 44 26.74 2.20 -49.19
CA GLN A 44 27.29 3.55 -49.44
C GLN A 44 27.62 4.42 -48.22
N VAL A 45 27.78 3.83 -47.02
CA VAL A 45 28.46 4.52 -45.91
C VAL A 45 29.49 3.57 -45.33
N GLY A 46 30.77 3.94 -45.41
CA GLY A 46 31.87 3.16 -44.85
C GLY A 46 31.67 2.93 -43.37
N PHE A 47 31.87 1.68 -42.93
CA PHE A 47 31.95 1.31 -41.53
C PHE A 47 33.19 1.98 -40.94
N ASP A 48 32.98 3.02 -40.13
CA ASP A 48 34.01 3.67 -39.32
C ASP A 48 33.95 3.08 -37.89
N PRO A 49 34.83 2.12 -37.54
CA PRO A 49 34.85 1.51 -36.22
C PRO A 49 35.24 2.49 -35.09
N GLU A 50 35.66 3.73 -35.40
CA GLU A 50 35.95 4.77 -34.40
C GLU A 50 34.73 5.64 -34.02
N ARG A 51 33.52 5.28 -34.49
CA ARG A 51 32.27 6.00 -34.16
C ARG A 51 31.18 5.17 -33.47
N LEU A 52 31.57 4.11 -32.74
CA LEU A 52 30.71 3.58 -31.68
C LEU A 52 30.73 4.61 -30.54
N LEU A 53 29.81 5.58 -30.58
CA LEU A 53 29.55 6.43 -29.41
C LEU A 53 29.24 5.49 -28.24
N PRO A 54 29.97 5.60 -27.11
CA PRO A 54 29.70 4.76 -25.96
C PRO A 54 28.23 4.93 -25.55
N THR A 55 27.55 3.83 -25.24
CA THR A 55 26.21 3.88 -24.65
C THR A 55 26.26 4.77 -23.42
N PRO A 56 25.46 5.85 -23.36
CA PRO A 56 25.49 6.78 -22.25
C PRO A 56 24.99 6.10 -20.97
N THR A 57 25.45 6.62 -19.84
CA THR A 57 24.97 6.26 -18.51
C THR A 57 23.61 6.89 -18.22
N TYR A 58 22.87 6.31 -17.27
CA TYR A 58 21.67 6.93 -16.73
C TYR A 58 21.96 8.34 -16.17
N VAL A 59 23.13 8.53 -15.56
CA VAL A 59 23.53 9.83 -14.98
C VAL A 59 23.81 10.86 -16.05
N GLU A 60 24.49 10.52 -17.15
CA GLU A 60 24.74 11.45 -18.26
C GLU A 60 23.44 11.97 -18.87
N LEU A 61 22.50 11.09 -19.19
CA LEU A 61 21.20 11.49 -19.75
C LEU A 61 20.31 12.22 -18.73
N GLY A 62 20.40 11.82 -17.45
CA GLY A 62 19.72 12.51 -16.36
C GLY A 62 20.20 13.95 -16.20
N ILE A 63 21.52 14.17 -16.26
CA ILE A 63 22.13 15.51 -16.20
C ILE A 63 21.69 16.37 -17.38
N GLU A 64 21.69 15.81 -18.60
CA GLU A 64 21.25 16.52 -19.80
C GLU A 64 19.81 17.04 -19.63
N LYS A 65 18.88 16.14 -19.30
CA LYS A 65 17.47 16.48 -19.09
C LYS A 65 17.26 17.45 -17.94
N LEU A 66 17.94 17.24 -16.81
CA LEU A 66 17.83 18.09 -15.63
C LEU A 66 18.34 19.52 -15.90
N THR A 67 19.44 19.64 -16.64
CA THR A 67 20.03 20.94 -17.03
C THR A 67 19.08 21.70 -17.95
N ILE A 68 18.48 21.03 -18.93
CA ILE A 68 17.50 21.62 -19.84
C ILE A 68 16.26 22.15 -19.08
N LEU A 69 15.76 21.36 -18.12
CA LEU A 69 14.65 21.79 -17.26
C LEU A 69 15.05 22.95 -16.36
N ALA A 70 16.25 22.92 -15.79
CA ALA A 70 16.77 23.99 -14.93
C ALA A 70 16.86 25.33 -15.69
N ASP A 71 17.45 25.34 -16.89
CA ASP A 71 17.51 26.54 -17.73
C ASP A 71 16.12 27.07 -18.06
N THR A 72 15.22 26.20 -18.52
CA THR A 72 13.85 26.58 -18.90
C THR A 72 13.06 27.20 -17.74
N LEU A 73 13.34 26.77 -16.50
CA LEU A 73 12.69 27.27 -15.29
C LEU A 73 13.39 28.48 -14.67
N GLY A 74 14.46 28.99 -15.30
CA GLY A 74 15.22 30.15 -14.82
C GLY A 74 16.15 29.84 -13.65
N LEU A 75 16.65 28.61 -13.56
CA LEU A 75 17.61 28.15 -12.54
C LEU A 75 19.06 28.15 -13.05
N ASN A 76 19.37 28.99 -14.04
CA ASN A 76 20.67 29.03 -14.72
C ASN A 76 21.86 29.19 -13.79
N ASP A 77 21.75 30.08 -12.81
CA ASP A 77 22.81 30.34 -11.84
C ASP A 77 23.05 29.17 -10.87
N LYS A 78 22.18 28.15 -10.88
CA LYS A 78 22.24 26.97 -10.00
C LYS A 78 22.54 25.68 -10.73
N ILE A 79 22.76 25.69 -12.05
CA ILE A 79 22.98 24.47 -12.83
C ILE A 79 24.15 23.65 -12.26
N VAL A 80 25.24 24.30 -11.86
CA VAL A 80 26.40 23.60 -11.27
C VAL A 80 26.01 22.86 -10.00
N GLU A 81 25.35 23.55 -9.05
CA GLU A 81 24.86 22.97 -7.79
C GLU A 81 23.87 21.81 -8.06
N ILE A 82 22.94 22.00 -9.00
CA ILE A 82 21.93 20.99 -9.37
C ILE A 82 22.61 19.72 -9.90
N VAL A 83 23.62 19.86 -10.77
CA VAL A 83 24.36 18.74 -11.33
C VAL A 83 25.19 18.02 -10.25
N GLU A 84 25.85 18.77 -9.37
CA GLU A 84 26.61 18.19 -8.25
C GLU A 84 25.70 17.39 -7.31
N ILE A 85 24.53 17.95 -6.95
CA ILE A 85 23.54 17.26 -6.14
C ILE A 85 23.03 15.99 -6.85
N PHE A 86 22.71 16.07 -8.14
CA PHE A 86 22.24 14.88 -8.86
C PHE A 86 23.32 13.80 -8.95
N ARG A 87 24.59 14.16 -9.15
CA ARG A 87 25.72 13.20 -9.08
C ARG A 87 25.84 12.56 -7.70
N ALA A 88 25.66 13.33 -6.63
CA ALA A 88 25.67 12.79 -5.26
C ALA A 88 24.53 11.78 -5.04
N LEU A 89 23.30 12.12 -5.45
CA LEU A 89 22.13 11.24 -5.29
C LEU A 89 22.26 9.93 -6.08
N THR A 90 23.00 9.95 -7.19
CA THR A 90 23.13 8.81 -8.12
C THR A 90 24.47 8.07 -8.01
N ALA A 91 25.30 8.43 -7.03
CA ALA A 91 26.68 7.95 -6.91
C ALA A 91 26.79 6.42 -6.83
N SER A 92 25.81 5.75 -6.21
CA SER A 92 25.79 4.29 -6.06
C SER A 92 25.72 3.50 -7.38
N TRP A 93 25.35 4.16 -8.48
CA TRP A 93 25.20 3.54 -9.80
C TRP A 93 25.65 4.44 -10.95
N SER A 94 26.58 5.38 -10.71
CA SER A 94 26.99 6.41 -11.67
C SER A 94 27.43 5.88 -13.03
N GLU A 95 28.08 4.71 -13.04
CA GLU A 95 28.63 4.09 -14.25
C GLU A 95 27.62 3.21 -15.00
N ARG A 96 26.39 3.06 -14.49
CA ARG A 96 25.41 2.15 -15.09
C ARG A 96 24.94 2.69 -16.44
N LYS A 97 25.10 1.86 -17.47
CA LYS A 97 24.68 2.20 -18.83
C LYS A 97 23.19 2.01 -19.02
N VAL A 98 22.57 2.84 -19.85
CA VAL A 98 21.17 2.64 -20.23
C VAL A 98 21.02 1.29 -20.95
N GLY A 99 19.98 0.54 -20.59
CA GLY A 99 19.74 -0.83 -21.06
C GLY A 99 20.49 -1.92 -20.27
N GLU A 100 21.41 -1.56 -19.38
CA GLU A 100 21.99 -2.51 -18.43
C GLU A 100 20.95 -2.87 -17.36
N THR A 101 20.70 -4.17 -17.18
CA THR A 101 19.79 -4.69 -16.16
C THR A 101 20.57 -5.20 -14.95
N THR A 102 20.10 -4.86 -13.77
CA THR A 102 20.61 -5.41 -12.50
C THR A 102 19.78 -6.58 -11.99
N GLY A 103 18.66 -6.91 -12.65
CA GLY A 103 17.61 -7.76 -12.10
C GLY A 103 16.65 -7.02 -11.17
N TRP A 104 16.88 -5.72 -10.91
CA TRP A 104 15.95 -4.82 -10.24
C TRP A 104 15.34 -3.84 -11.23
N THR A 105 14.02 -3.64 -11.14
CA THR A 105 13.30 -2.60 -11.88
C THR A 105 12.76 -1.62 -10.87
N SER A 106 13.17 -0.35 -10.97
CA SER A 106 12.70 0.68 -10.04
C SER A 106 11.19 0.89 -10.17
N ASP A 107 10.45 0.90 -9.05
CA ASP A 107 9.02 1.29 -9.03
C ASP A 107 8.85 2.82 -9.01
N LEU A 108 9.96 3.58 -9.00
CA LEU A 108 9.99 5.03 -8.93
C LEU A 108 9.40 5.67 -10.19
N SER A 109 9.78 5.18 -11.37
CA SER A 109 9.25 5.65 -12.66
C SER A 109 8.56 4.54 -13.44
N ASP A 110 7.59 4.91 -14.27
CA ASP A 110 6.81 3.95 -15.07
C ASP A 110 7.62 3.26 -16.18
N ASP A 111 8.81 3.76 -16.50
CA ASP A 111 9.73 3.12 -17.44
C ASP A 111 10.80 2.27 -16.74
N GLY A 112 10.83 2.24 -15.40
CA GLY A 112 11.80 1.50 -14.61
C GLY A 112 13.14 2.22 -14.40
N SER A 113 13.28 3.45 -14.87
CA SER A 113 14.44 4.31 -14.57
C SER A 113 14.54 4.60 -13.06
N PRO A 114 15.76 4.62 -12.48
CA PRO A 114 15.96 4.85 -11.04
C PRO A 114 15.81 6.32 -10.61
N PHE A 115 15.18 7.16 -11.44
CA PHE A 115 14.89 8.55 -11.14
C PHE A 115 13.72 9.11 -11.95
N GLU A 116 13.09 10.16 -11.41
CA GLU A 116 11.98 10.89 -12.03
C GLU A 116 12.13 12.38 -11.74
N PHE A 117 11.75 13.23 -12.70
CA PHE A 117 11.73 14.68 -12.52
C PHE A 117 10.33 15.16 -12.13
N SER A 118 10.24 16.30 -11.45
CA SER A 118 8.95 16.99 -11.38
C SER A 118 9.08 18.51 -11.37
N ILE A 119 8.08 19.17 -11.91
CA ILE A 119 8.01 20.63 -12.00
C ILE A 119 6.72 21.07 -11.31
N ALA A 120 6.85 21.83 -10.23
CA ALA A 120 5.72 22.38 -9.49
C ALA A 120 5.56 23.88 -9.80
N LEU A 121 4.40 24.25 -10.33
CA LEU A 121 4.08 25.59 -10.78
C LEU A 121 2.88 26.12 -9.98
N ASP A 122 3.06 27.30 -9.43
CA ASP A 122 1.98 28.19 -8.99
C ASP A 122 2.11 29.53 -9.75
N PRO A 123 1.20 30.50 -9.60
CA PRO A 123 1.25 31.74 -10.36
C PRO A 123 2.58 32.51 -10.25
N ASP A 124 3.27 32.39 -9.12
CA ASP A 124 4.45 33.20 -8.80
C ASP A 124 5.76 32.41 -8.82
N LYS A 125 5.70 31.09 -8.59
CA LYS A 125 6.88 30.27 -8.30
C LYS A 125 6.94 29.01 -9.15
N ALA A 126 8.18 28.65 -9.49
CA ALA A 126 8.54 27.37 -10.06
C ALA A 126 9.48 26.62 -9.08
N GLU A 127 9.29 25.31 -8.99
CA GLU A 127 10.17 24.41 -8.25
C GLU A 127 10.47 23.21 -9.14
N LEU A 128 11.75 22.95 -9.38
CA LEU A 128 12.24 21.76 -10.06
C LEU A 128 12.61 20.72 -9.00
N ARG A 129 12.27 19.46 -9.22
CA ARG A 129 12.68 18.37 -8.34
C ARG A 129 13.21 17.20 -9.14
N VAL A 130 14.08 16.44 -8.52
CA VAL A 130 14.42 15.09 -8.94
C VAL A 130 14.17 14.15 -7.76
N LEU A 131 13.60 12.98 -8.02
CA LEU A 131 13.44 11.87 -7.08
C LEU A 131 14.35 10.74 -7.59
N VAL A 132 15.11 10.11 -6.70
CA VAL A 132 16.14 9.12 -7.03
C VAL A 132 16.03 7.92 -6.10
N GLU A 133 16.21 6.73 -6.64
CA GLU A 133 16.42 5.51 -5.87
C GLU A 133 17.93 5.22 -5.79
N ALA A 134 18.51 5.33 -4.59
CA ALA A 134 19.84 4.80 -4.33
C ALA A 134 19.77 3.27 -4.39
N GLN A 135 20.71 2.64 -5.11
CA GLN A 135 20.69 1.19 -5.32
C GLN A 135 22.04 0.59 -4.97
N GLY A 136 22.01 -0.38 -4.06
CA GLY A 136 23.18 -1.19 -3.75
C GLY A 136 23.59 -2.11 -4.89
N SER A 137 24.74 -2.76 -4.73
CA SER A 137 25.33 -3.63 -5.76
C SER A 137 24.53 -4.91 -6.02
N ALA A 138 23.79 -5.41 -5.02
CA ALA A 138 22.87 -6.52 -5.18
C ALA A 138 21.46 -5.99 -5.47
N ALA A 139 20.73 -6.67 -6.35
CA ALA A 139 19.33 -6.38 -6.66
C ALA A 139 18.38 -6.92 -5.57
N THR A 140 18.59 -6.47 -4.34
CA THR A 140 17.74 -6.82 -3.20
C THR A 140 17.35 -5.57 -2.42
N ILE A 141 16.19 -5.64 -1.78
CA ILE A 141 15.61 -4.55 -0.99
C ILE A 141 16.53 -4.11 0.15
N GLU A 142 17.25 -5.06 0.77
CA GLU A 142 18.19 -4.81 1.86
C GLU A 142 19.44 -4.08 1.36
N SER A 143 19.95 -4.47 0.18
CA SER A 143 21.09 -3.79 -0.43
C SER A 143 20.75 -2.36 -0.83
N HIS A 144 19.51 -2.12 -1.31
CA HIS A 144 19.02 -0.77 -1.63
C HIS A 144 18.76 0.06 -0.38
N TRP A 145 18.26 -0.54 0.70
CA TRP A 145 18.15 0.13 2.01
C TRP A 145 19.51 0.60 2.52
N GLN A 146 20.55 -0.25 2.44
CA GLN A 146 21.90 0.10 2.83
C GLN A 146 22.47 1.25 1.99
N ALA A 147 22.26 1.24 0.67
CA ALA A 147 22.64 2.35 -0.20
C ALA A 147 21.91 3.66 0.17
N GLY A 148 20.63 3.57 0.55
CA GLY A 148 19.88 4.72 1.05
C GLY A 148 20.41 5.29 2.37
N LEU A 149 20.86 4.42 3.29
CA LEU A 149 21.51 4.84 4.55
C LEU A 149 22.86 5.53 4.30
N GLU A 150 23.67 4.99 3.39
CA GLU A 150 24.93 5.61 2.98
C GLU A 150 24.70 6.98 2.34
N LEU A 151 23.68 7.11 1.50
CA LEU A 151 23.28 8.40 0.93
C LEU A 151 22.80 9.39 2.01
N ASN A 152 22.04 8.93 3.02
CA ASN A 152 21.66 9.79 4.15
C ASN A 152 22.88 10.36 4.87
N GLN A 153 23.88 9.51 5.18
CA GLN A 153 25.11 9.94 5.84
C GLN A 153 25.87 10.95 4.97
N TYR A 154 26.04 10.65 3.68
CA TYR A 154 26.70 11.57 2.75
C TYR A 154 26.00 12.93 2.71
N LEU A 155 24.66 12.94 2.63
CA LEU A 155 23.89 14.17 2.59
C LEU A 155 24.03 14.97 3.89
N ALA A 156 24.04 14.32 5.05
CA ALA A 156 24.22 14.98 6.35
C ALA A 156 25.62 15.59 6.54
N GLU A 157 26.65 14.98 5.94
CA GLU A 157 28.03 15.50 6.00
C GLU A 157 28.27 16.69 5.06
N HIS A 158 27.63 16.69 3.89
CA HIS A 158 27.93 17.64 2.81
C HIS A 158 26.86 18.73 2.62
N TYR A 159 25.65 18.51 3.13
CA TYR A 159 24.53 19.44 3.02
C TYR A 159 23.91 19.70 4.38
N ASN A 160 23.30 20.87 4.53
CA ASN A 160 22.65 21.27 5.78
C ASN A 160 21.27 20.59 5.94
N ILE A 161 21.27 19.27 6.14
CA ILE A 161 20.08 18.46 6.40
C ILE A 161 20.05 17.98 7.86
N SER A 162 18.89 17.48 8.31
CA SER A 162 18.74 16.79 9.59
C SER A 162 18.11 15.42 9.38
N LEU A 163 18.65 14.42 10.08
CA LEU A 163 18.19 13.03 10.07
C LEU A 163 17.45 12.65 11.36
N ASP A 164 17.35 13.55 12.33
CA ASP A 164 16.82 13.29 13.69
C ASP A 164 15.43 12.65 13.67
N ARG A 165 14.56 13.08 12.74
CA ARG A 165 13.22 12.49 12.57
C ARG A 165 13.25 11.12 11.90
N PHE A 166 14.16 10.91 10.96
CA PHE A 166 14.36 9.62 10.34
C PHE A 166 14.86 8.60 11.37
N GLU A 167 15.85 8.96 12.16
CA GLU A 167 16.45 8.09 13.18
C GLU A 167 15.44 7.59 14.22
N GLN A 168 14.42 8.41 14.55
CA GLN A 168 13.35 8.03 15.49
C GLN A 168 12.41 6.93 14.97
N ILE A 169 12.30 6.77 13.66
CA ILE A 169 11.34 5.85 13.03
C ILE A 169 12.01 4.80 12.14
N ALA A 170 13.33 4.87 11.93
CA ALA A 170 14.04 4.07 10.93
C ALA A 170 13.82 2.56 11.13
N ASP A 171 13.74 2.08 12.38
CA ASP A 171 13.48 0.69 12.74
C ASP A 171 12.16 0.14 12.18
N LEU A 172 11.14 1.00 12.04
CA LEU A 172 9.83 0.64 11.51
C LEU A 172 9.84 0.38 10.00
N PHE A 173 10.83 0.93 9.30
CA PHE A 173 10.94 0.86 7.84
C PHE A 173 12.05 -0.07 7.33
N VAL A 174 12.83 -0.67 8.23
CA VAL A 174 13.83 -1.68 7.88
C VAL A 174 13.14 -2.80 7.09
N PRO A 175 13.57 -3.08 5.84
CA PRO A 175 12.89 -4.05 5.01
C PRO A 175 13.16 -5.47 5.49
N THR A 176 12.09 -6.24 5.64
CA THR A 176 12.10 -7.69 5.89
C THR A 176 11.29 -8.46 4.86
N ASN A 177 10.53 -7.75 4.02
CA ASN A 177 9.78 -8.31 2.91
C ASN A 177 10.58 -8.18 1.62
N SER A 178 11.11 -9.30 1.11
CA SER A 178 11.83 -9.34 -0.16
C SER A 178 10.98 -8.98 -1.38
N ALA A 179 9.65 -9.01 -1.26
CA ALA A 179 8.71 -8.61 -2.31
C ALA A 179 8.31 -7.12 -2.24
N ALA A 180 8.85 -6.35 -1.27
CA ALA A 180 8.61 -4.92 -1.21
C ALA A 180 9.16 -4.22 -2.46
N LYS A 181 8.38 -3.27 -2.99
CA LYS A 181 8.68 -2.59 -4.26
C LYS A 181 9.85 -1.62 -4.22
N PHE A 182 10.10 -1.04 -3.06
CA PHE A 182 11.21 -0.12 -2.81
C PHE A 182 11.43 0.00 -1.30
N SER A 183 12.61 0.47 -0.89
CA SER A 183 12.94 0.67 0.53
C SER A 183 12.96 2.15 0.88
N MET A 184 13.74 2.92 0.13
CA MET A 184 14.02 4.33 0.39
C MET A 184 14.29 5.10 -0.91
N TRP A 185 13.67 6.26 -1.09
CA TRP A 185 13.98 7.20 -2.18
C TRP A 185 14.34 8.59 -1.64
N HIS A 186 15.13 9.32 -2.40
CA HIS A 186 15.62 10.65 -2.04
C HIS A 186 15.20 11.67 -3.08
N SER A 187 14.73 12.83 -2.64
CA SER A 187 14.42 13.93 -3.55
C SER A 187 15.22 15.17 -3.21
N ALA A 188 15.74 15.85 -4.24
CA ALA A 188 16.22 17.22 -4.15
C ALA A 188 15.22 18.17 -4.80
N CYS A 189 14.97 19.30 -4.14
CA CYS A 189 14.07 20.36 -4.59
C CYS A 189 14.86 21.64 -4.79
N PHE A 190 14.77 22.20 -5.99
CA PHE A 190 15.50 23.38 -6.45
C PHE A 190 14.54 24.55 -6.66
N TYR A 191 14.99 25.71 -6.24
CA TYR A 191 14.19 26.94 -6.24
C TYR A 191 15.05 28.10 -6.78
N PRO A 192 14.45 29.10 -7.45
CA PRO A 192 15.21 30.26 -7.89
C PRO A 192 15.79 31.07 -6.71
N ASP A 193 15.01 31.22 -5.64
CA ASP A 193 15.20 32.24 -4.60
C ASP A 193 15.67 31.71 -3.24
N LYS A 194 15.84 30.39 -3.08
CA LYS A 194 16.27 29.78 -1.81
C LYS A 194 17.15 28.54 -2.00
N PRO A 195 17.88 28.10 -0.96
CA PRO A 195 18.73 26.91 -1.04
C PRO A 195 17.96 25.65 -1.45
N SER A 196 18.69 24.69 -2.01
CA SER A 196 18.19 23.35 -2.29
C SER A 196 17.69 22.68 -1.01
N ALA A 197 16.60 21.92 -1.12
CA ALA A 197 16.01 21.19 -0.01
C ALA A 197 15.91 19.70 -0.32
N PHE A 198 16.07 18.86 0.70
CA PHE A 198 16.10 17.41 0.55
C PHE A 198 14.89 16.76 1.22
N LYS A 199 14.45 15.63 0.66
CA LYS A 199 13.39 14.81 1.21
C LYS A 199 13.74 13.35 1.14
N LEU A 200 13.18 12.60 2.07
CA LEU A 200 13.28 11.16 2.17
C LEU A 200 11.91 10.54 2.02
N TYR A 201 11.77 9.48 1.24
CA TYR A 201 10.55 8.69 1.09
C TYR A 201 10.84 7.26 1.53
N LEU A 202 9.98 6.72 2.38
CA LEU A 202 10.09 5.41 3.00
C LEU A 202 8.86 4.58 2.63
N ASN A 203 9.05 3.26 2.51
CA ASN A 203 7.97 2.33 2.22
C ASN A 203 7.35 1.76 3.51
N PRO A 204 6.14 2.17 3.92
CA PRO A 204 5.47 1.59 5.10
C PRO A 204 5.14 0.10 4.94
N GLN A 205 5.22 -0.45 3.73
CA GLN A 205 4.99 -1.87 3.41
C GLN A 205 6.28 -2.71 3.41
N SER A 206 7.44 -2.11 3.76
CA SER A 206 8.76 -2.74 3.78
C SER A 206 8.87 -4.02 4.61
N GLN A 207 8.08 -4.14 5.68
CA GLN A 207 8.03 -5.33 6.52
C GLN A 207 6.90 -6.28 6.10
N GLN A 208 5.70 -5.72 5.90
CA GLN A 208 4.53 -6.41 5.39
C GLN A 208 3.49 -5.37 4.97
N SER A 209 2.76 -5.61 3.87
CA SER A 209 1.71 -4.69 3.38
C SER A 209 0.62 -4.44 4.43
N SER A 210 0.17 -5.49 5.12
CA SER A 210 -0.89 -5.40 6.13
C SER A 210 -0.51 -4.59 7.37
N ARG A 211 0.78 -4.37 7.64
CA ARG A 211 1.28 -3.55 8.75
C ARG A 211 1.39 -2.05 8.44
N ALA A 212 1.19 -1.65 7.19
CA ALA A 212 1.48 -0.27 6.76
C ALA A 212 0.71 0.79 7.55
N ALA A 213 -0.56 0.54 7.89
CA ALA A 213 -1.37 1.43 8.72
C ALA A 213 -0.75 1.62 10.12
N ALA A 214 -0.32 0.54 10.77
CA ALA A 214 0.29 0.59 12.10
C ALA A 214 1.67 1.24 12.08
N VAL A 215 2.47 0.98 11.04
CA VAL A 215 3.76 1.65 10.84
C VAL A 215 3.58 3.16 10.69
N VAL A 216 2.59 3.59 9.90
CA VAL A 216 2.28 5.03 9.73
C VAL A 216 1.79 5.64 11.03
N GLU A 217 0.87 4.99 11.74
CA GLU A 217 0.36 5.47 13.01
C GLU A 217 1.49 5.61 14.05
N GLU A 218 2.35 4.61 14.18
CA GLU A 218 3.46 4.64 15.12
C GLU A 218 4.46 5.74 14.77
N SER A 219 4.75 5.89 13.48
CA SER A 219 5.65 6.94 13.00
C SER A 219 5.11 8.33 13.33
N LEU A 220 3.81 8.56 13.16
CA LEU A 220 3.17 9.83 13.54
C LEU A 220 3.25 10.06 15.05
N VAL A 221 2.97 9.05 15.87
CA VAL A 221 3.08 9.14 17.34
C VAL A 221 4.51 9.46 17.78
N ARG A 222 5.52 8.73 17.27
CA ARG A 222 6.94 8.94 17.61
C ARG A 222 7.43 10.34 17.20
N LEU A 223 6.88 10.90 16.13
CA LEU A 223 7.22 12.25 15.64
C LEU A 223 6.38 13.38 16.27
N GLY A 224 5.55 13.07 17.26
CA GLY A 224 4.78 14.06 18.03
C GLY A 224 3.39 14.39 17.49
N PHE A 225 2.92 13.70 16.45
CA PHE A 225 1.57 13.85 15.88
C PHE A 225 0.58 12.84 16.46
N THR A 226 0.55 12.73 17.80
CA THR A 226 -0.14 11.66 18.54
C THR A 226 -1.64 11.56 18.26
N HIS A 227 -2.29 12.67 17.87
CA HIS A 227 -3.73 12.71 17.59
C HIS A 227 -4.06 12.77 16.09
N ALA A 228 -3.09 12.57 15.20
CA ALA A 228 -3.31 12.63 13.75
C ALA A 228 -4.05 11.40 13.18
N TRP A 229 -3.90 10.24 13.81
CA TRP A 229 -4.43 8.98 13.29
C TRP A 229 -5.94 8.97 13.05
N PRO A 230 -6.81 9.42 13.97
CA PRO A 230 -8.26 9.42 13.74
C PRO A 230 -8.68 10.18 12.48
N THR A 231 -8.08 11.36 12.22
CA THR A 231 -8.39 12.14 11.01
C THR A 231 -7.99 11.37 9.74
N LEU A 232 -6.84 10.69 9.76
CA LEU A 232 -6.44 9.83 8.65
C LEU A 232 -7.39 8.65 8.47
N ALA A 233 -7.67 7.91 9.54
CA ALA A 233 -8.40 6.66 9.49
C ALA A 233 -9.89 6.85 9.13
N GLU A 234 -10.52 7.90 9.67
CA GLU A 234 -11.96 8.13 9.53
C GLU A 234 -12.32 8.95 8.27
N THR A 235 -11.38 9.76 7.75
CA THR A 235 -11.65 10.64 6.60
C THR A 235 -10.80 10.29 5.39
N ALA A 236 -9.47 10.25 5.52
CA ALA A 236 -8.59 10.02 4.38
C ALA A 236 -8.56 8.55 3.92
N ALA A 237 -8.67 7.61 4.85
CA ALA A 237 -8.60 6.16 4.63
C ALA A 237 -9.94 5.45 4.97
N GLN A 238 -11.05 6.18 4.85
CA GLN A 238 -12.37 5.76 5.33
C GLN A 238 -12.82 4.41 4.74
N ARG A 239 -12.34 4.05 3.54
CA ARG A 239 -12.77 2.83 2.83
C ARG A 239 -11.99 1.59 3.26
N GLY A 240 -11.07 1.74 4.22
CA GLY A 240 -10.30 0.65 4.82
C GLY A 240 -9.06 0.25 4.00
N PRO A 241 -8.20 -0.62 4.56
CA PRO A 241 -6.87 -0.90 4.04
C PRO A 241 -6.85 -1.62 2.68
N ASP A 242 -7.96 -2.28 2.30
CA ASP A 242 -8.09 -2.98 1.01
C ASP A 242 -8.39 -2.01 -0.15
N LYS A 243 -8.80 -0.77 0.16
CA LYS A 243 -9.14 0.27 -0.83
C LYS A 243 -8.28 1.51 -0.71
N ASP A 244 -7.85 1.86 0.50
CA ASP A 244 -7.02 3.02 0.81
C ASP A 244 -5.69 2.53 1.44
N GLU A 245 -4.69 2.31 0.60
CA GLU A 245 -3.41 1.72 0.99
C GLU A 245 -2.40 2.80 1.36
N PHE A 246 -1.75 2.69 2.52
CA PHE A 246 -0.59 3.52 2.85
C PHE A 246 0.62 3.04 2.05
N VAL A 247 1.14 3.90 1.16
CA VAL A 247 2.16 3.51 0.16
C VAL A 247 3.47 4.26 0.31
N TYR A 248 3.46 5.50 0.81
CA TYR A 248 4.68 6.28 1.07
C TYR A 248 4.58 7.04 2.39
N PHE A 249 5.70 7.12 3.11
CA PHE A 249 5.91 8.02 4.23
C PHE A 249 7.10 8.91 3.93
N SER A 250 6.97 10.24 3.96
CA SER A 250 8.07 11.12 3.60
C SER A 250 8.37 12.20 4.62
N LEU A 251 9.65 12.57 4.68
CA LEU A 251 10.20 13.57 5.58
C LEU A 251 10.90 14.65 4.76
N ASP A 252 10.62 15.93 5.04
CA ASP A 252 11.57 16.98 4.67
C ASP A 252 12.80 16.86 5.61
N LEU A 253 14.00 16.75 5.04
CA LEU A 253 15.25 16.57 5.79
C LEU A 253 15.80 17.93 6.27
N ALA A 254 15.09 18.56 7.20
CA ALA A 254 15.47 19.85 7.77
C ALA A 254 15.07 19.94 9.26
N ALA A 255 15.90 20.64 10.06
CA ALA A 255 15.71 20.74 11.51
C ALA A 255 14.65 21.77 11.96
N HIS A 256 14.07 22.55 11.05
CA HIS A 256 13.15 23.63 11.42
C HIS A 256 11.70 23.15 11.57
N GLU A 257 10.89 23.85 12.37
CA GLU A 257 9.48 23.55 12.67
C GLU A 257 8.59 23.37 11.42
N ARG A 258 8.95 24.05 10.32
CA ARG A 258 8.26 23.97 9.01
C ARG A 258 8.57 22.73 8.19
N ALA A 259 9.49 21.87 8.64
CA ALA A 259 9.82 20.63 7.95
C ALA A 259 8.63 19.69 8.09
N ARG A 260 8.17 19.12 6.98
CA ARG A 260 6.94 18.32 6.96
C ARG A 260 7.21 16.84 7.17
N VAL A 261 6.26 16.20 7.81
CA VAL A 261 6.00 14.77 7.70
C VAL A 261 4.84 14.59 6.73
N LYS A 262 4.93 13.63 5.80
CA LYS A 262 3.88 13.36 4.83
C LYS A 262 3.51 11.89 4.75
N VAL A 263 2.23 11.62 4.60
CA VAL A 263 1.66 10.28 4.43
C VAL A 263 0.93 10.23 3.10
N TYR A 264 1.15 9.16 2.32
CA TYR A 264 0.56 8.98 1.00
C TYR A 264 -0.35 7.76 0.98
N LEU A 265 -1.57 7.95 0.48
CA LEU A 265 -2.58 6.91 0.34
C LEU A 265 -2.87 6.66 -1.13
N ARG A 266 -2.82 5.39 -1.55
CA ARG A 266 -3.29 4.93 -2.85
C ARG A 266 -4.74 4.50 -2.73
N HIS A 267 -5.60 5.08 -3.57
CA HIS A 267 -7.04 4.86 -3.54
C HIS A 267 -7.47 3.95 -4.69
N GLN A 268 -7.58 2.65 -4.42
CA GLN A 268 -8.01 1.65 -5.39
C GLN A 268 -9.43 1.94 -5.87
N ASP A 269 -9.60 1.93 -7.20
CA ASP A 269 -10.90 2.08 -7.89
C ASP A 269 -11.71 3.31 -7.43
N ALA A 270 -11.04 4.37 -6.95
CA ALA A 270 -11.72 5.52 -6.38
C ALA A 270 -12.39 6.39 -7.43
N THR A 271 -13.58 6.86 -7.12
CA THR A 271 -14.30 7.90 -7.83
C THR A 271 -13.74 9.29 -7.48
N PRO A 272 -13.94 10.30 -8.35
CA PRO A 272 -13.60 11.68 -7.99
C PRO A 272 -14.24 12.16 -6.68
N ALA A 273 -15.45 11.70 -6.36
CA ALA A 273 -16.15 12.06 -5.13
C ALA A 273 -15.49 11.44 -3.88
N GLU A 274 -14.98 10.21 -3.96
CA GLU A 274 -14.23 9.59 -2.87
C GLU A 274 -12.88 10.27 -2.66
N LEU A 275 -12.19 10.67 -3.74
CA LEU A 275 -10.93 11.43 -3.64
C LEU A 275 -11.13 12.82 -3.02
N GLU A 276 -12.22 13.49 -3.39
CA GLU A 276 -12.66 14.76 -2.79
C GLU A 276 -12.95 14.58 -1.29
N SER A 277 -13.68 13.52 -0.93
CA SER A 277 -13.98 13.18 0.46
C SER A 277 -12.69 12.94 1.26
N ALA A 278 -11.74 12.17 0.73
CA ALA A 278 -10.46 11.93 1.38
C ALA A 278 -9.68 13.23 1.62
N LEU A 279 -9.64 14.13 0.63
CA LEU A 279 -8.95 15.42 0.75
C LEU A 279 -9.59 16.37 1.77
N SER A 280 -10.87 16.17 2.12
CA SER A 280 -11.54 16.97 3.16
C SER A 280 -10.89 16.85 4.55
N ALA A 281 -10.03 15.85 4.76
CA ALA A 281 -9.22 15.70 5.95
C ALA A 281 -8.21 16.83 6.17
N ALA A 282 -7.85 17.61 5.15
CA ALA A 282 -6.79 18.61 5.24
C ALA A 282 -7.31 20.05 5.35
N ARG A 283 -6.57 20.91 6.06
CA ARG A 283 -6.97 22.32 6.27
C ARG A 283 -6.96 23.19 5.02
N ASN A 284 -6.19 22.81 3.99
CA ASN A 284 -6.17 23.51 2.70
C ASN A 284 -7.23 22.97 1.72
N TYR A 285 -8.14 22.11 2.18
CA TYR A 285 -9.24 21.59 1.39
C TYR A 285 -10.12 22.73 0.86
N PHE A 286 -10.54 22.60 -0.39
CA PHE A 286 -11.49 23.50 -1.03
C PHE A 286 -12.52 22.68 -1.81
N PRO A 287 -13.83 22.80 -1.46
CA PRO A 287 -14.86 22.00 -2.11
C PRO A 287 -14.90 22.14 -3.62
N GLY A 288 -14.89 21.01 -4.32
CA GLY A 288 -15.00 20.88 -5.77
C GLY A 288 -13.66 20.83 -6.51
N ASP A 289 -12.54 21.20 -5.87
CA ASP A 289 -11.24 21.25 -6.55
C ASP A 289 -10.79 19.87 -7.05
N ALA A 290 -10.97 18.81 -6.26
CA ALA A 290 -10.52 17.48 -6.66
C ALA A 290 -11.38 16.95 -7.80
N ILE A 291 -12.70 17.14 -7.72
CA ILE A 291 -13.65 16.74 -8.77
C ILE A 291 -13.35 17.47 -10.08
N GLU A 292 -13.21 18.80 -10.03
CA GLU A 292 -12.84 19.64 -11.19
C GLU A 292 -11.53 19.16 -11.81
N PHE A 293 -10.50 18.94 -10.99
CA PHE A 293 -9.20 18.49 -11.47
C PHE A 293 -9.23 17.10 -12.10
N CYS A 294 -9.94 16.15 -11.48
CA CYS A 294 -10.17 14.82 -12.05
C CYS A 294 -10.84 14.91 -13.42
N GLN A 295 -11.88 15.75 -13.56
CA GLN A 295 -12.60 15.94 -14.82
C GLN A 295 -11.71 16.57 -15.89
N ALA A 296 -10.89 17.57 -15.54
CA ALA A 296 -9.99 18.22 -16.48
C ALA A 296 -8.86 17.28 -16.97
N MET A 297 -8.26 16.52 -16.04
CA MET A 297 -7.11 15.66 -16.34
C MET A 297 -7.52 14.32 -16.98
N ALA A 298 -8.71 13.81 -16.68
CA ALA A 298 -9.20 12.52 -17.12
C ALA A 298 -10.72 12.59 -17.47
N PRO A 299 -11.09 13.30 -18.55
CA PRO A 299 -12.49 13.54 -18.89
C PRO A 299 -13.25 12.23 -19.14
N GLY A 300 -14.47 12.17 -18.61
CA GLY A 300 -15.37 11.01 -18.75
C GLY A 300 -15.06 9.82 -17.82
N GLN A 301 -14.00 9.89 -17.01
CA GLN A 301 -13.69 8.83 -16.06
C GLN A 301 -14.61 8.89 -14.83
N THR A 302 -15.21 7.75 -14.50
CA THR A 302 -16.05 7.60 -13.30
C THR A 302 -15.28 7.03 -12.12
N ALA A 303 -14.18 6.31 -12.36
CA ALA A 303 -13.28 5.77 -11.34
C ALA A 303 -11.85 5.61 -11.86
N PHE A 304 -10.88 5.70 -10.97
CA PHE A 304 -9.46 5.55 -11.28
C PHE A 304 -8.98 4.10 -11.10
N SER A 305 -9.43 3.21 -11.99
CA SER A 305 -9.14 1.76 -11.93
C SER A 305 -7.94 1.26 -12.74
N ALA A 306 -7.54 1.95 -13.81
CA ALA A 306 -6.38 1.56 -14.64
C ALA A 306 -5.05 1.75 -13.90
N LYS A 307 -4.92 2.86 -13.16
CA LYS A 307 -3.86 3.10 -12.17
C LYS A 307 -4.42 4.01 -11.09
N SER A 308 -4.29 3.60 -9.85
CA SER A 308 -4.96 4.24 -8.73
C SER A 308 -4.42 5.66 -8.46
N ALA A 309 -5.34 6.58 -8.20
CA ALA A 309 -5.00 7.92 -7.73
C ALA A 309 -4.38 7.85 -6.32
N ILE A 310 -3.57 8.85 -5.98
CA ILE A 310 -2.91 8.95 -4.68
C ILE A 310 -3.29 10.28 -4.04
N THR A 311 -3.60 10.30 -2.75
CA THR A 311 -3.60 11.54 -1.96
C THR A 311 -2.40 11.57 -1.03
N ALA A 312 -1.95 12.77 -0.68
CA ALA A 312 -0.86 12.98 0.25
C ALA A 312 -1.24 14.04 1.29
N PHE A 313 -1.04 13.71 2.56
CA PHE A 313 -1.32 14.58 3.70
C PHE A 313 -0.02 14.97 4.38
N ALA A 314 0.10 16.22 4.82
CA ALA A 314 1.31 16.74 5.44
C ALA A 314 1.03 17.44 6.77
N TRP A 315 1.88 17.17 7.75
CA TRP A 315 1.93 17.83 9.05
C TRP A 315 3.23 18.61 9.20
N VAL A 316 3.16 19.72 9.92
CA VAL A 316 4.32 20.47 10.44
C VAL A 316 4.20 20.58 11.95
N GLU A 317 5.29 20.93 12.62
CA GLU A 317 5.25 21.15 14.07
C GLU A 317 4.18 22.18 14.46
N GLY A 318 3.44 21.88 15.52
CA GLY A 318 2.25 22.63 15.94
C GLY A 318 0.94 22.11 15.34
N ASP A 319 0.99 21.25 14.31
CA ASP A 319 -0.18 20.46 13.92
C ASP A 319 -0.44 19.37 14.96
N ASN A 320 -1.71 19.19 15.34
CA ASN A 320 -2.12 18.13 16.25
C ASN A 320 -2.89 17.03 15.50
N GLU A 321 -4.18 17.27 15.25
CA GLU A 321 -5.09 16.32 14.60
C GLU A 321 -5.07 16.47 13.08
N THR A 322 -5.42 17.67 12.59
CA THR A 322 -5.70 17.89 11.17
C THR A 322 -4.43 18.21 10.38
N PRO A 323 -4.13 17.50 9.27
CA PRO A 323 -3.01 17.83 8.39
C PRO A 323 -3.13 19.24 7.81
N SER A 324 -1.99 19.93 7.75
CA SER A 324 -1.87 21.25 7.12
C SER A 324 -2.23 21.25 5.63
N VAL A 325 -1.83 20.21 4.89
CA VAL A 325 -1.90 20.18 3.43
C VAL A 325 -2.32 18.80 2.95
N GLY A 326 -3.38 18.75 2.14
CA GLY A 326 -3.75 17.66 1.25
C GLY A 326 -3.29 17.95 -0.18
N THR A 327 -2.87 16.92 -0.91
CA THR A 327 -2.49 16.98 -2.33
C THR A 327 -3.06 15.76 -3.05
N LEU A 328 -3.74 15.97 -4.17
CA LEU A 328 -4.19 14.89 -5.06
C LEU A 328 -3.13 14.65 -6.13
N HIS A 329 -2.76 13.40 -6.38
CA HIS A 329 -1.89 12.94 -7.45
C HIS A 329 -2.67 12.00 -8.37
N LEU A 330 -2.84 12.39 -9.64
CA LEU A 330 -3.53 11.63 -10.67
C LEU A 330 -2.51 11.02 -11.65
N PRO A 331 -2.52 9.69 -11.87
CA PRO A 331 -1.65 9.04 -12.85
C PRO A 331 -2.14 9.29 -14.29
N ILE A 332 -1.96 10.53 -14.75
CA ILE A 332 -2.61 11.07 -15.95
C ILE A 332 -2.35 10.25 -17.22
N SER A 333 -1.15 9.68 -17.36
CA SER A 333 -0.79 8.86 -18.53
C SER A 333 -1.59 7.56 -18.65
N ASN A 334 -2.21 7.07 -17.58
CA ASN A 334 -3.08 5.90 -17.63
C ASN A 334 -4.52 6.25 -18.05
N TYR A 335 -4.81 7.53 -18.28
CA TYR A 335 -6.12 8.05 -18.67
C TYR A 335 -6.03 8.97 -19.91
N ALA A 336 -4.94 8.90 -20.65
CA ALA A 336 -4.72 9.61 -21.90
C ALA A 336 -4.32 8.64 -23.02
N THR A 337 -4.61 9.02 -24.26
CA THR A 337 -4.20 8.23 -25.44
C THR A 337 -2.70 8.34 -25.69
N ASP A 338 -2.14 9.53 -25.46
CA ASP A 338 -0.77 9.93 -25.75
C ASP A 338 -0.43 11.21 -24.94
N ASP A 339 0.84 11.60 -24.93
CA ASP A 339 1.29 12.79 -24.20
C ASP A 339 0.86 14.11 -24.85
N ARG A 340 0.44 14.11 -26.14
CA ARG A 340 -0.16 15.30 -26.76
C ARG A 340 -1.51 15.59 -26.11
N ALA A 341 -2.36 14.58 -25.95
CA ALA A 341 -3.64 14.69 -25.26
C ALA A 341 -3.46 15.11 -23.79
N VAL A 342 -2.40 14.65 -23.11
CA VAL A 342 -2.06 15.15 -21.77
C VAL A 342 -1.74 16.64 -21.82
N CYS A 343 -0.93 17.08 -22.77
CA CYS A 343 -0.55 18.49 -22.88
C CYS A 343 -1.74 19.40 -23.12
N ASP A 344 -2.65 19.02 -24.01
CA ASP A 344 -3.84 19.81 -24.32
C ASP A 344 -4.72 20.02 -23.08
N ARG A 345 -4.85 19.00 -22.22
CA ARG A 345 -5.61 19.08 -20.95
C ARG A 345 -4.93 19.99 -19.93
N VAL A 346 -3.61 19.86 -19.78
CA VAL A 346 -2.83 20.69 -18.85
C VAL A 346 -2.83 22.15 -19.30
N ASP A 347 -2.66 22.41 -20.60
CA ASP A 347 -2.71 23.75 -21.18
C ASP A 347 -4.06 24.42 -20.89
N LEU A 348 -5.17 23.73 -21.18
CA LEU A 348 -6.50 24.25 -20.91
C LEU A 348 -6.70 24.57 -19.43
N TYR A 349 -6.35 23.64 -18.55
CA TYR A 349 -6.45 23.84 -17.10
C TYR A 349 -5.60 25.02 -16.62
N PHE A 350 -4.39 25.19 -17.17
CA PHE A 350 -3.52 26.30 -16.79
C PHE A 350 -4.08 27.64 -17.25
N ILE A 351 -4.64 27.70 -18.46
CA ILE A 351 -5.29 28.91 -18.99
C ILE A 351 -6.51 29.29 -18.14
N GLU A 352 -7.38 28.33 -17.85
CA GLU A 352 -8.63 28.56 -17.10
C GLU A 352 -8.36 29.02 -15.66
N HIS A 353 -7.24 28.61 -15.06
CA HIS A 353 -6.89 28.95 -13.68
C HIS A 353 -5.76 29.97 -13.53
N GLY A 354 -5.31 30.61 -14.62
CA GLY A 354 -4.28 31.65 -14.57
C GLY A 354 -2.92 31.14 -14.08
N LEU A 355 -2.60 29.89 -14.35
CA LEU A 355 -1.29 29.29 -14.08
C LEU A 355 -0.31 29.59 -15.24
N PRO A 356 1.01 29.48 -15.03
CA PRO A 356 2.01 29.91 -16.02
C PRO A 356 2.14 28.91 -17.19
N VAL A 357 1.16 28.89 -18.09
CA VAL A 357 1.08 27.96 -19.24
C VAL A 357 2.31 28.02 -20.15
N SER A 358 2.86 29.21 -20.39
CA SER A 358 4.05 29.38 -21.24
C SER A 358 5.30 28.71 -20.64
N LYS A 359 5.45 28.75 -19.31
CA LYS A 359 6.56 28.05 -18.63
C LYS A 359 6.39 26.54 -18.73
N TYR A 360 5.17 26.05 -18.55
CA TYR A 360 4.85 24.64 -18.74
C TYR A 360 5.18 24.17 -20.17
N GLN A 361 4.64 24.85 -21.18
CA GLN A 361 4.86 24.52 -22.59
C GLN A 361 6.35 24.50 -22.95
N SER A 362 7.10 25.51 -22.50
CA SER A 362 8.54 25.59 -22.74
C SER A 362 9.28 24.41 -22.10
N ALA A 363 8.93 24.05 -20.86
CA ALA A 363 9.58 22.94 -20.16
C ALA A 363 9.33 21.61 -20.87
N ILE A 364 8.09 21.34 -21.31
CA ILE A 364 7.77 20.11 -22.01
C ILE A 364 8.41 20.05 -23.40
N GLN A 365 8.39 21.16 -24.13
CA GLN A 365 9.01 21.24 -25.45
C GLN A 365 10.51 20.92 -25.39
N SER A 366 11.21 21.40 -24.36
CA SER A 366 12.63 21.15 -24.20
C SER A 366 12.94 19.76 -23.63
N PHE A 367 12.04 19.19 -22.82
CA PHE A 367 12.26 17.89 -22.17
C PHE A 367 12.00 16.68 -23.09
N ALA A 368 11.03 16.80 -24.00
CA ALA A 368 10.59 15.72 -24.87
C ALA A 368 11.65 15.33 -25.90
N THR A 369 11.94 14.03 -26.02
CA THR A 369 12.89 13.47 -27.00
C THR A 369 12.20 12.83 -28.21
N ARG A 370 10.87 12.91 -28.26
CA ARG A 370 10.01 12.34 -29.30
C ARG A 370 8.82 13.24 -29.56
N GLN A 371 8.09 12.97 -30.64
CA GLN A 371 6.77 13.55 -30.84
C GLN A 371 5.82 13.07 -29.73
N LEU A 372 4.97 13.98 -29.25
CA LEU A 372 4.13 13.74 -28.08
C LEU A 372 2.96 12.78 -28.37
N ASP A 373 2.52 12.68 -29.63
CA ASP A 373 1.50 11.75 -30.12
C ASP A 373 2.06 10.34 -30.44
N ALA A 374 3.39 10.17 -30.42
CA ALA A 374 4.04 8.89 -30.71
C ALA A 374 4.06 7.93 -29.50
N GLY A 375 3.59 8.35 -28.33
CA GLY A 375 3.61 7.54 -27.11
C GLY A 375 2.96 8.24 -25.91
N VAL A 376 2.79 7.48 -24.83
CA VAL A 376 2.21 7.94 -23.56
C VAL A 376 3.10 7.55 -22.39
N GLY A 377 3.17 8.39 -21.37
CA GLY A 377 3.87 8.08 -20.12
C GLY A 377 5.00 9.02 -19.76
N MET A 378 5.32 9.99 -20.61
CA MET A 378 6.25 11.06 -20.25
C MET A 378 5.70 11.83 -19.05
N HIS A 379 4.40 12.18 -19.05
CA HIS A 379 3.70 12.66 -17.86
C HIS A 379 3.19 11.49 -17.03
N SER A 380 3.97 10.99 -16.07
CA SER A 380 3.56 9.87 -15.23
C SER A 380 2.35 10.25 -14.36
N TYR A 381 2.47 11.35 -13.63
CA TYR A 381 1.46 11.93 -12.76
C TYR A 381 1.30 13.44 -12.99
N THR A 382 0.14 13.95 -12.61
CA THR A 382 -0.10 15.36 -12.32
C THR A 382 -0.67 15.47 -10.92
N SER A 383 -0.39 16.56 -10.20
CA SER A 383 -0.96 16.75 -8.86
C SER A 383 -1.48 18.15 -8.64
N LEU A 384 -2.50 18.26 -7.80
CA LEU A 384 -3.10 19.50 -7.38
C LEU A 384 -3.08 19.62 -5.86
N ARG A 385 -2.70 20.80 -5.38
CA ARG A 385 -3.01 21.27 -4.03
C ARG A 385 -3.27 22.77 -4.05
N ARG A 386 -3.84 23.28 -2.96
CA ARG A 386 -3.76 24.71 -2.65
C ARG A 386 -2.57 25.03 -1.77
N GLU A 387 -1.85 26.08 -2.13
CA GLU A 387 -0.87 26.74 -1.28
C GLU A 387 -1.42 28.11 -0.90
N LYS A 388 -1.82 28.27 0.37
CA LYS A 388 -2.74 29.32 0.81
C LYS A 388 -4.05 29.22 0.00
N GLN A 389 -4.35 30.23 -0.82
CA GLN A 389 -5.55 30.27 -1.66
C GLN A 389 -5.25 29.97 -3.13
N GLN A 390 -3.97 29.84 -3.51
CA GLN A 390 -3.57 29.63 -4.91
C GLN A 390 -3.47 28.15 -5.25
N ARG A 391 -3.89 27.80 -6.46
CA ARG A 391 -3.69 26.45 -7.00
C ARG A 391 -2.22 26.27 -7.33
N ARG A 392 -1.72 25.09 -7.01
CA ARG A 392 -0.35 24.67 -7.33
C ARG A 392 -0.41 23.31 -7.99
N VAL A 393 0.04 23.25 -9.24
CA VAL A 393 0.06 22.04 -10.04
C VAL A 393 1.48 21.52 -10.16
N THR A 394 1.70 20.23 -9.90
CA THR A 394 3.00 19.58 -10.14
C THR A 394 2.88 18.53 -11.22
N LEU A 395 3.79 18.56 -12.19
CA LEU A 395 3.88 17.57 -13.25
C LEU A 395 5.07 16.66 -12.97
N TYR A 396 4.84 15.36 -13.06
CA TYR A 396 5.85 14.33 -12.84
C TYR A 396 6.25 13.78 -14.20
N LEU A 397 7.55 13.85 -14.48
CA LEU A 397 8.12 13.64 -15.80
C LEU A 397 9.07 12.44 -15.77
N ASN A 398 8.64 11.38 -16.43
CA ASN A 398 9.41 10.18 -16.65
C ASN A 398 10.53 10.48 -17.67
N PRO A 399 11.79 10.07 -17.42
CA PRO A 399 12.89 10.36 -18.34
C PRO A 399 12.83 9.57 -19.66
N GLU A 400 12.04 8.48 -19.74
CA GLU A 400 11.86 7.61 -20.92
C GLU A 400 13.18 6.99 -21.44
N LEU A 401 14.04 6.54 -20.53
CA LEU A 401 15.35 5.98 -20.89
C LEU A 401 15.27 4.50 -21.24
N ASN A 402 14.31 3.79 -20.67
CA ASN A 402 14.19 2.34 -20.83
C ASN A 402 13.07 1.94 -21.79
N ARG A 403 11.94 2.65 -21.72
CA ARG A 403 10.76 2.32 -22.50
C ARG A 403 9.87 3.54 -22.69
N VAL A 404 9.35 3.68 -23.91
CA VAL A 404 8.20 4.51 -24.23
C VAL A 404 6.99 3.59 -24.39
N ARG A 405 5.86 3.87 -23.73
CA ARG A 405 4.62 3.12 -24.01
C ARG A 405 4.01 3.66 -25.30
N PRO A 406 3.54 2.79 -26.22
CA PRO A 406 2.87 3.24 -27.42
C PRO A 406 1.55 3.96 -27.07
N PRO A 407 0.99 4.76 -27.99
CA PRO A 407 -0.33 5.35 -27.82
C PRO A 407 -1.37 4.27 -27.55
N GLN A 408 -2.34 4.57 -26.68
CA GLN A 408 -3.32 3.59 -26.21
C GLN A 408 -4.73 3.99 -26.63
N GLN A 409 -5.54 2.99 -26.95
CA GLN A 409 -6.99 3.17 -26.92
C GLN A 409 -7.43 3.11 -25.47
N LEU A 410 -8.15 4.13 -25.01
CA LEU A 410 -8.74 4.15 -23.68
C LEU A 410 -9.81 3.06 -23.60
N ALA A 411 -9.45 1.89 -23.05
CA ALA A 411 -10.39 0.83 -22.80
C ALA A 411 -11.34 1.24 -21.66
N THR A 412 -12.62 0.90 -21.79
CA THR A 412 -13.53 0.87 -20.64
C THR A 412 -13.02 -0.16 -19.63
N GLN A 413 -13.11 0.19 -18.35
CA GLN A 413 -12.63 -0.55 -17.16
C GLN A 413 -12.32 -2.03 -17.44
N PRO A 414 -11.07 -2.50 -17.24
CA PRO A 414 -10.78 -3.92 -17.33
C PRO A 414 -11.63 -4.66 -16.31
N THR A 415 -12.37 -5.68 -16.75
CA THR A 415 -13.01 -6.62 -15.84
C THR A 415 -11.92 -7.35 -15.07
N LYS A 416 -11.70 -6.98 -13.80
CA LYS A 416 -10.86 -7.76 -12.89
C LYS A 416 -11.45 -9.17 -12.80
N SER A 417 -10.60 -10.19 -12.98
CA SER A 417 -11.01 -11.56 -12.69
C SER A 417 -11.40 -11.66 -11.22
N VAL A 418 -12.58 -12.19 -10.93
CA VAL A 418 -12.95 -12.48 -9.54
C VAL A 418 -12.05 -13.62 -9.08
N SER A 419 -11.25 -13.39 -8.03
CA SER A 419 -10.44 -14.44 -7.39
C SER A 419 -11.35 -15.53 -6.81
N SER A 420 -10.82 -16.67 -6.37
CA SER A 420 -11.64 -17.67 -5.64
C SER A 420 -12.02 -17.16 -4.25
N LEU A 421 -12.93 -17.84 -3.54
CA LEU A 421 -13.14 -17.57 -2.11
C LEU A 421 -11.98 -18.09 -1.25
N GLU A 422 -11.28 -19.15 -1.68
CA GLU A 422 -10.05 -19.58 -1.00
C GLU A 422 -8.97 -18.48 -1.00
N ASP A 423 -8.76 -17.83 -2.15
CA ASP A 423 -7.82 -16.70 -2.23
C ASP A 423 -8.20 -15.57 -1.27
N MET A 424 -9.50 -15.36 -1.05
CA MET A 424 -10.01 -14.36 -0.10
C MET A 424 -9.72 -14.79 1.35
N VAL A 425 -9.91 -16.07 1.69
CA VAL A 425 -9.56 -16.62 3.01
C VAL A 425 -8.07 -16.41 3.29
N TRP A 426 -7.20 -16.81 2.35
CA TRP A 426 -5.76 -16.61 2.49
C TRP A 426 -5.38 -15.13 2.55
N HIS A 427 -6.03 -14.27 1.76
CA HIS A 427 -5.83 -12.82 1.84
C HIS A 427 -6.08 -12.29 3.24
N TYR A 428 -7.18 -12.67 3.91
CA TYR A 428 -7.49 -12.18 5.26
C TYR A 428 -6.71 -12.87 6.39
N GLU A 429 -6.20 -14.08 6.17
CA GLU A 429 -5.21 -14.71 7.06
C GLU A 429 -3.89 -13.93 7.03
N GLU A 430 -3.40 -13.54 5.84
CA GLU A 430 -2.18 -12.75 5.69
C GLU A 430 -2.35 -11.26 6.06
N HIS A 431 -3.53 -10.69 5.79
CA HIS A 431 -3.91 -9.31 6.10
C HIS A 431 -4.65 -9.20 7.43
N THR A 432 -4.01 -9.75 8.46
CA THR A 432 -4.61 -9.91 9.78
C THR A 432 -5.18 -8.62 10.37
N VAL A 433 -6.33 -8.75 11.06
CA VAL A 433 -6.89 -7.68 11.89
C VAL A 433 -5.96 -7.27 13.03
N ALA A 434 -5.06 -8.16 13.48
CA ALA A 434 -4.09 -7.86 14.53
C ALA A 434 -3.14 -6.71 14.16
N HIS A 435 -2.94 -6.44 12.87
CA HIS A 435 -2.16 -5.30 12.37
C HIS A 435 -2.92 -3.97 12.37
N HIS A 436 -4.17 -3.95 12.83
CA HIS A 436 -4.90 -2.70 13.03
C HIS A 436 -4.16 -1.81 14.05
N PRO A 437 -4.03 -0.49 13.81
CA PRO A 437 -3.28 0.40 14.69
C PRO A 437 -3.72 0.40 16.15
N PHE A 438 -5.01 0.25 16.43
CA PHE A 438 -5.53 0.03 17.79
C PHE A 438 -4.87 -1.15 18.50
N LEU A 439 -4.84 -2.33 17.87
CA LEU A 439 -4.30 -3.55 18.47
C LEU A 439 -2.77 -3.47 18.56
N GLN A 440 -2.11 -2.97 17.52
CA GLN A 440 -0.66 -2.76 17.55
C GLN A 440 -0.23 -1.76 18.64
N ARG A 441 -1.00 -0.68 18.84
CA ARG A 441 -0.73 0.29 19.90
C ARG A 441 -0.95 -0.29 21.29
N LEU A 442 -2.02 -1.08 21.48
CA LEU A 442 -2.23 -1.83 22.72
C LEU A 442 -1.03 -2.73 23.04
N GLN A 443 -0.52 -3.47 22.05
CA GLN A 443 0.58 -4.41 22.26
C GLN A 443 1.94 -3.75 22.53
N ARG A 444 2.22 -2.60 21.91
CA ARG A 444 3.52 -1.91 22.04
C ARG A 444 3.63 -1.06 23.29
N GLU A 445 2.52 -0.50 23.78
CA GLU A 445 2.51 0.33 24.99
C GLU A 445 2.44 -0.54 26.26
N THR A 446 2.63 0.08 27.42
CA THR A 446 2.41 -0.64 28.69
C THR A 446 0.94 -1.00 28.81
N VAL A 447 0.65 -2.25 29.20
CA VAL A 447 -0.73 -2.74 29.31
C VAL A 447 -1.57 -1.80 30.15
N ASN A 448 -2.67 -1.31 29.58
CA ASN A 448 -3.68 -0.53 30.25
C ASN A 448 -4.92 -1.39 30.50
N PRO A 449 -5.15 -1.86 31.74
CA PRO A 449 -6.29 -2.72 32.05
C PRO A 449 -7.64 -2.08 31.72
N ALA A 450 -7.77 -0.75 31.84
CA ALA A 450 -9.01 -0.04 31.53
C ALA A 450 -9.34 -0.04 30.03
N HIS A 451 -8.32 0.00 29.15
CA HIS A 451 -8.52 -0.12 27.71
C HIS A 451 -8.96 -1.54 27.33
N ILE A 452 -8.34 -2.56 27.94
CA ILE A 452 -8.75 -3.96 27.76
C ILE A 452 -10.19 -4.15 28.23
N TRP A 453 -10.54 -3.65 29.41
CA TRP A 453 -11.91 -3.73 29.91
C TRP A 453 -12.92 -3.07 28.97
N LEU A 454 -12.64 -1.84 28.51
CA LEU A 454 -13.53 -1.12 27.60
C LEU A 454 -13.70 -1.83 26.25
N LEU A 455 -12.62 -2.43 25.73
CA LEU A 455 -12.65 -3.26 24.53
C LEU A 455 -13.62 -4.44 24.70
N PHE A 456 -13.47 -5.21 25.78
CA PHE A 456 -14.31 -6.38 26.02
C PHE A 456 -15.77 -6.02 26.29
N MET A 457 -16.04 -4.88 26.93
CA MET A 457 -17.40 -4.36 27.06
C MET A 457 -18.01 -4.03 25.69
N ASN A 458 -17.25 -3.42 24.79
CA ASN A 458 -17.69 -3.16 23.43
C ASN A 458 -17.85 -4.44 22.58
N VAL A 459 -16.98 -5.43 22.75
CA VAL A 459 -17.10 -6.75 22.10
C VAL A 459 -18.34 -7.50 22.57
N ARG A 460 -18.69 -7.38 23.86
CA ARG A 460 -19.93 -7.95 24.40
C ARG A 460 -21.15 -7.42 23.67
N GLU A 461 -21.26 -6.11 23.54
CA GLU A 461 -22.37 -5.45 22.87
C GLU A 461 -22.35 -5.71 21.35
N GLY A 462 -21.17 -5.66 20.74
CA GLY A 462 -20.96 -5.83 19.30
C GLY A 462 -21.29 -7.23 18.79
N VAL A 463 -20.72 -8.25 19.42
CA VAL A 463 -20.70 -9.62 18.89
C VAL A 463 -21.44 -10.56 19.84
N VAL A 464 -20.93 -10.72 21.06
CA VAL A 464 -21.28 -11.83 21.96
C VAL A 464 -22.77 -11.87 22.31
N THR A 465 -23.41 -10.71 22.49
CA THR A 465 -24.81 -10.64 22.92
C THR A 465 -25.78 -11.22 21.88
N HIS A 466 -25.43 -11.16 20.60
CA HIS A 466 -26.33 -11.47 19.50
C HIS A 466 -25.81 -12.54 18.52
N PHE A 467 -24.56 -12.97 18.63
CA PHE A 467 -23.92 -13.85 17.65
C PHE A 467 -24.69 -15.14 17.34
N THR A 468 -25.19 -15.86 18.36
CA THR A 468 -26.01 -17.07 18.15
C THR A 468 -27.27 -16.81 17.31
N ARG A 469 -27.87 -15.61 17.43
CA ARG A 469 -29.04 -15.22 16.62
C ARG A 469 -28.64 -14.91 15.18
N LEU A 470 -27.46 -14.31 14.98
CA LEU A 470 -26.91 -14.03 13.65
C LEU A 470 -26.66 -15.36 12.90
N LEU A 471 -25.93 -16.30 13.52
CA LEU A 471 -25.66 -17.62 12.93
C LEU A 471 -26.94 -18.41 12.66
N ALA A 472 -27.88 -18.45 13.62
CA ALA A 472 -29.15 -19.15 13.44
C ALA A 472 -29.96 -18.61 12.25
N ASN A 473 -29.84 -17.32 11.93
CA ASN A 473 -30.50 -16.74 10.75
C ASN A 473 -29.94 -17.31 9.45
N VAL A 474 -28.61 -17.40 9.32
CA VAL A 474 -27.94 -17.92 8.13
C VAL A 474 -28.22 -19.41 7.98
N VAL A 475 -28.10 -20.20 9.06
CA VAL A 475 -28.43 -21.63 9.10
C VAL A 475 -29.87 -21.90 8.64
N GLY A 476 -30.82 -21.05 9.06
CA GLY A 476 -32.23 -21.18 8.70
C GLY A 476 -32.55 -20.85 7.24
N LYS A 477 -31.68 -20.10 6.53
CA LYS A 477 -31.91 -19.64 5.16
C LYS A 477 -31.05 -20.34 4.11
N ILE A 478 -29.86 -20.83 4.48
CA ILE A 478 -28.93 -21.41 3.52
C ILE A 478 -29.44 -22.77 3.05
N GLU A 479 -29.62 -22.95 1.74
CA GLU A 479 -30.19 -24.20 1.21
C GLU A 479 -29.16 -25.32 1.04
N ASP A 480 -27.89 -24.99 0.80
CA ASP A 480 -26.81 -25.97 0.66
C ASP A 480 -26.57 -26.72 1.97
N GLU A 481 -26.90 -28.02 1.99
CA GLU A 481 -26.77 -28.87 3.18
C GLU A 481 -25.32 -29.02 3.67
N ARG A 482 -24.33 -28.91 2.78
CA ARG A 482 -22.90 -29.02 3.14
C ARG A 482 -22.49 -27.82 4.00
N ILE A 483 -22.88 -26.62 3.54
CA ILE A 483 -22.67 -25.35 4.28
C ILE A 483 -23.50 -25.34 5.57
N ARG A 484 -24.78 -25.70 5.48
CA ARG A 484 -25.70 -25.72 6.63
C ARG A 484 -25.20 -26.64 7.75
N CYS A 485 -24.61 -27.78 7.39
CA CYS A 485 -24.05 -28.73 8.34
C CYS A 485 -22.92 -28.10 9.18
N ILE A 486 -21.95 -27.44 8.52
CA ILE A 486 -20.85 -26.76 9.20
C ILE A 486 -21.37 -25.63 10.10
N LEU A 487 -22.20 -24.74 9.58
CA LEU A 487 -22.74 -23.62 10.37
C LEU A 487 -23.63 -24.07 11.54
N THR A 488 -24.29 -25.23 11.42
CA THR A 488 -25.05 -25.82 12.53
C THR A 488 -24.13 -26.36 13.64
N LYS A 489 -22.98 -26.94 13.28
CA LYS A 489 -21.96 -27.35 14.26
C LYS A 489 -21.46 -26.13 15.03
N GLN A 490 -21.07 -25.06 14.34
CA GLN A 490 -20.62 -23.81 14.94
C GLN A 490 -21.70 -23.21 15.87
N LEU A 491 -22.95 -23.13 15.41
CA LEU A 491 -24.06 -22.68 16.25
C LEU A 491 -24.26 -23.54 17.50
N ASN A 492 -24.11 -24.87 17.39
CA ASN A 492 -24.23 -25.76 18.54
C ASN A 492 -23.08 -25.56 19.54
N GLU A 493 -21.87 -25.28 19.07
CA GLU A 493 -20.71 -24.94 19.90
C GLU A 493 -20.93 -23.62 20.65
N GLU A 494 -21.39 -22.58 19.96
CA GLU A 494 -21.79 -21.29 20.56
C GLU A 494 -22.87 -21.44 21.65
N LEU A 495 -23.80 -22.38 21.44
CA LEU A 495 -24.85 -22.76 22.40
C LEU A 495 -24.36 -23.72 23.49
N GLY A 496 -23.06 -23.96 23.60
CA GLY A 496 -22.43 -24.75 24.66
C GLY A 496 -22.58 -26.26 24.50
N ASN A 497 -22.86 -26.76 23.29
CA ASN A 497 -23.06 -28.18 22.99
C ASN A 497 -24.11 -28.84 23.90
N GLY A 498 -25.19 -28.12 24.21
CA GLY A 498 -26.25 -28.57 25.11
C GLY A 498 -25.93 -28.44 26.61
N ASN A 499 -24.75 -27.93 26.98
CA ASN A 499 -24.40 -27.59 28.35
C ASN A 499 -24.46 -26.08 28.57
N ILE A 500 -25.43 -25.63 29.38
CA ILE A 500 -25.64 -24.20 29.67
C ILE A 500 -24.41 -23.50 30.26
N ASP A 501 -23.55 -24.22 30.99
CA ASP A 501 -22.35 -23.67 31.61
C ASP A 501 -21.19 -23.46 30.64
N ARG A 502 -21.32 -24.01 29.42
CA ARG A 502 -20.37 -23.88 28.31
C ARG A 502 -20.84 -22.93 27.22
N VAL A 503 -22.03 -22.32 27.36
CA VAL A 503 -22.50 -21.30 26.40
C VAL A 503 -21.50 -20.16 26.34
N HIS A 504 -21.04 -19.81 25.13
CA HIS A 504 -19.96 -18.83 24.93
C HIS A 504 -20.26 -17.48 25.58
N ARG A 505 -21.50 -16.99 25.46
CA ARG A 505 -21.94 -15.78 26.17
C ARG A 505 -21.75 -15.85 27.69
N LYS A 506 -22.07 -16.99 28.32
CA LYS A 506 -21.89 -17.15 29.78
C LYS A 506 -20.42 -17.21 30.18
N LEU A 507 -19.59 -17.85 29.35
CA LEU A 507 -18.16 -17.89 29.55
C LEU A 507 -17.55 -16.49 29.42
N PHE A 508 -17.99 -15.69 28.45
CA PHE A 508 -17.61 -14.29 28.28
C PHE A 508 -18.04 -13.42 29.47
N ASP A 509 -19.29 -13.57 29.95
CA ASP A 509 -19.77 -12.86 31.15
C ASP A 509 -18.93 -13.19 32.40
N ARG A 510 -18.43 -14.44 32.54
CA ARG A 510 -17.50 -14.81 33.63
C ARG A 510 -16.14 -14.12 33.47
N LEU A 511 -15.62 -14.02 32.25
CA LEU A 511 -14.39 -13.27 31.96
C LEU A 511 -14.56 -11.79 32.33
N LEU A 512 -15.66 -11.15 31.93
CA LEU A 512 -15.96 -9.76 32.28
C LEU A 512 -16.05 -9.54 33.79
N ALA A 513 -16.70 -10.45 34.52
CA ALA A 513 -16.71 -10.39 35.99
C ALA A 513 -15.30 -10.55 36.58
N GLY A 514 -14.43 -11.33 35.93
CA GLY A 514 -13.04 -11.49 36.32
C GLY A 514 -12.19 -10.22 36.16
N ILE A 515 -12.53 -9.38 35.18
CA ILE A 515 -11.87 -8.09 34.89
C ILE A 515 -12.65 -6.86 35.37
N GLU A 516 -13.75 -7.02 36.11
CA GLU A 516 -14.50 -5.90 36.70
C GLU A 516 -13.60 -4.89 37.44
N PRO A 517 -12.56 -5.30 38.20
CA PRO A 517 -11.65 -4.34 38.85
C PRO A 517 -10.86 -3.44 37.88
N TRP A 518 -10.83 -3.77 36.59
CA TRP A 518 -10.18 -2.97 35.55
C TRP A 518 -11.10 -1.91 34.95
N GLN A 519 -12.32 -1.77 35.46
CA GLN A 519 -13.28 -0.79 34.96
C GLN A 519 -12.68 0.62 34.90
N MET A 520 -12.95 1.29 33.79
CA MET A 520 -12.53 2.68 33.57
C MET A 520 -13.28 3.63 34.52
N GLU A 521 -12.55 4.49 35.24
CA GLU A 521 -13.13 5.38 36.27
C GLU A 521 -14.23 6.31 35.72
N ASN A 522 -14.08 6.82 34.50
CA ASN A 522 -15.01 7.76 33.86
C ASN A 522 -15.94 7.07 32.83
N PHE A 523 -16.25 5.80 33.04
CA PHE A 523 -17.11 5.05 32.14
C PHE A 523 -18.51 5.68 31.98
N SER A 524 -19.01 5.71 30.75
CA SER A 524 -20.40 6.03 30.43
C SER A 524 -20.95 5.06 29.39
N GLU A 525 -22.27 4.86 29.35
CA GLU A 525 -22.92 3.98 28.35
C GLU A 525 -22.71 4.44 26.89
N GLU A 526 -22.40 5.72 26.68
CA GLU A 526 -22.08 6.28 25.36
C GLU A 526 -20.77 5.70 24.81
N MET A 527 -19.83 5.31 25.68
CA MET A 527 -18.58 4.63 25.29
C MET A 527 -18.80 3.22 24.73
N LEU A 528 -20.04 2.69 24.81
CA LEU A 528 -20.45 1.43 24.17
C LEU A 528 -21.10 1.63 22.80
N THR A 529 -21.18 2.87 22.31
CA THR A 529 -21.72 3.17 20.96
C THR A 529 -20.99 2.40 19.85
N PRO A 530 -19.65 2.26 19.85
CA PRO A 530 -18.96 1.48 18.82
C PRO A 530 -19.44 0.03 18.74
N GLY A 531 -19.60 -0.63 19.90
CA GLY A 531 -20.16 -1.98 19.97
C GLY A 531 -21.60 -2.03 19.43
N LYS A 532 -22.46 -1.09 19.82
CA LYS A 532 -23.87 -1.04 19.35
C LYS A 532 -23.97 -0.87 17.83
N GLU A 533 -23.19 0.04 17.26
CA GLU A 533 -23.15 0.29 15.80
C GLU A 533 -22.58 -0.91 15.03
N TYR A 534 -21.54 -1.54 15.58
CA TYR A 534 -20.96 -2.75 15.00
C TYR A 534 -21.98 -3.90 15.00
N SER A 535 -22.72 -4.08 16.11
CA SER A 535 -23.77 -5.11 16.20
C SER A 535 -24.91 -4.89 15.21
N GLN A 536 -25.34 -3.65 15.03
CA GLN A 536 -26.35 -3.30 14.04
C GLN A 536 -25.86 -3.61 12.62
N SER A 537 -24.61 -3.22 12.31
CA SER A 537 -24.02 -3.46 10.99
C SER A 537 -23.86 -4.95 10.69
N LEU A 538 -23.39 -5.75 11.67
CA LEU A 538 -23.34 -7.21 11.55
C LEU A 538 -24.76 -7.80 11.38
N THR A 539 -25.75 -7.28 12.09
CA THR A 539 -27.15 -7.71 11.92
C THR A 539 -27.60 -7.49 10.48
N ASP A 540 -27.34 -6.32 9.89
CA ASP A 540 -27.74 -6.01 8.52
C ASP A 540 -27.08 -6.94 7.49
N ILE A 541 -25.81 -7.32 7.71
CA ILE A 541 -25.06 -8.25 6.86
C ILE A 541 -25.61 -9.68 6.99
N TYR A 542 -25.74 -10.21 8.21
CA TYR A 542 -26.20 -11.59 8.44
C TYR A 542 -27.68 -11.78 8.08
N PHE A 543 -28.50 -10.74 8.19
CA PHE A 543 -29.93 -10.79 7.86
C PHE A 543 -30.22 -10.49 6.40
N ASN A 544 -29.19 -10.31 5.56
CA ASN A 544 -29.36 -10.12 4.12
C ASN A 544 -30.29 -11.19 3.52
N SER A 545 -31.02 -10.79 2.47
CA SER A 545 -31.93 -11.70 1.77
C SER A 545 -31.20 -12.84 1.09
N ASN A 546 -29.96 -12.62 0.65
CA ASN A 546 -29.08 -13.66 0.12
C ASN A 546 -28.25 -14.28 1.26
N ALA A 547 -28.54 -15.54 1.60
CA ALA A 547 -27.87 -16.26 2.69
C ALA A 547 -26.35 -16.37 2.51
N TYR A 548 -25.84 -16.39 1.26
CA TYR A 548 -24.40 -16.45 1.00
C TYR A 548 -23.65 -15.21 1.51
N VAL A 549 -24.30 -14.04 1.60
CA VAL A 549 -23.72 -12.85 2.26
C VAL A 549 -23.43 -13.17 3.72
N GLY A 550 -24.38 -13.80 4.42
CA GLY A 550 -24.18 -14.25 5.79
C GLY A 550 -23.12 -15.36 5.93
N VAL A 551 -23.00 -16.25 4.95
CA VAL A 551 -21.92 -17.26 4.91
C VAL A 551 -20.54 -16.58 4.81
N GLY A 552 -20.39 -15.61 3.92
CA GLY A 552 -19.15 -14.85 3.80
C GLY A 552 -18.79 -14.05 5.06
N ALA A 553 -19.81 -13.50 5.73
CA ALA A 553 -19.63 -12.85 7.02
C ALA A 553 -19.17 -13.82 8.12
N ALA A 554 -19.73 -15.03 8.16
CA ALA A 554 -19.30 -16.08 9.09
C ALA A 554 -17.85 -16.47 8.84
N ILE A 555 -17.47 -16.78 7.58
CA ILE A 555 -16.08 -17.08 7.20
C ILE A 555 -15.10 -16.02 7.73
N LEU A 556 -15.40 -14.73 7.53
CA LEU A 556 -14.49 -13.69 7.99
C LEU A 556 -14.48 -13.53 9.51
N MET A 557 -15.63 -13.71 10.18
CA MET A 557 -15.71 -13.63 11.64
C MET A 557 -14.84 -14.70 12.31
N GLU A 558 -14.78 -15.93 11.79
CA GLU A 558 -13.88 -16.96 12.31
C GLU A 558 -12.39 -16.58 12.14
N ILE A 559 -12.01 -16.09 10.95
CA ILE A 559 -10.62 -15.68 10.69
C ILE A 559 -10.21 -14.53 11.63
N HIS A 560 -11.06 -13.52 11.77
CA HIS A 560 -10.78 -12.37 12.63
C HIS A 560 -10.90 -12.71 14.12
N GLY A 561 -11.85 -13.57 14.52
CA GLY A 561 -12.04 -14.06 15.89
C GLY A 561 -10.76 -14.68 16.42
N LYS A 562 -10.27 -15.72 15.73
CA LYS A 562 -8.96 -16.33 15.96
C LYS A 562 -7.84 -15.31 16.15
N GLN A 563 -7.68 -14.39 15.19
CA GLN A 563 -6.60 -13.40 15.20
C GLN A 563 -6.70 -12.43 16.37
N PHE A 564 -7.93 -12.00 16.69
CA PHE A 564 -8.24 -11.08 17.78
C PHE A 564 -8.00 -11.74 19.14
N ASP A 565 -8.43 -12.98 19.32
CA ASP A 565 -8.27 -13.74 20.56
C ASP A 565 -6.80 -14.07 20.84
N LEU A 566 -6.03 -14.48 19.81
CA LEU A 566 -4.58 -14.67 19.95
C LEU A 566 -3.86 -13.37 20.35
N CYS A 567 -4.26 -12.24 19.74
CA CYS A 567 -3.70 -10.93 20.05
C CYS A 567 -3.96 -10.55 21.51
N LEU A 568 -5.21 -10.67 21.97
CA LEU A 568 -5.59 -10.29 23.33
C LEU A 568 -5.11 -11.29 24.38
N GLY A 569 -5.03 -12.58 24.05
CA GLY A 569 -4.42 -13.57 24.92
C GLY A 569 -3.00 -13.18 25.33
N GLN A 570 -2.22 -12.61 24.41
CA GLN A 570 -0.89 -12.07 24.72
C GLN A 570 -0.94 -10.90 25.69
N GLU A 571 -1.91 -9.99 25.55
CA GLU A 571 -2.08 -8.85 26.47
C GLU A 571 -2.49 -9.30 27.87
N PHE A 572 -3.42 -10.24 28.00
CA PHE A 572 -3.81 -10.79 29.31
C PHE A 572 -2.64 -11.48 30.01
N ARG A 573 -1.80 -12.20 29.27
CA ARG A 573 -0.59 -12.88 29.80
C ARG A 573 0.48 -11.90 30.32
N LYS A 574 0.42 -10.62 29.93
CA LYS A 574 1.28 -9.55 30.48
C LYS A 574 0.74 -8.98 31.80
N THR A 575 -0.44 -9.41 32.27
CA THR A 575 -1.07 -8.95 33.52
C THR A 575 -0.99 -10.00 34.64
N ASP A 576 -1.30 -9.59 35.87
CA ASP A 576 -1.37 -10.48 37.05
C ASP A 576 -2.73 -11.21 37.20
N ILE A 577 -3.55 -11.25 36.14
CA ILE A 577 -4.85 -11.92 36.21
C ILE A 577 -4.69 -13.43 36.34
N GLU A 578 -5.51 -14.02 37.20
CA GLU A 578 -5.54 -15.47 37.36
C GLU A 578 -6.05 -16.14 36.08
N LEU A 579 -5.27 -17.07 35.51
CA LEU A 579 -5.60 -17.74 34.25
C LEU A 579 -6.98 -18.44 34.27
N SER A 580 -7.41 -18.92 35.43
CA SER A 580 -8.73 -19.54 35.62
C SER A 580 -9.89 -18.57 35.31
N LYS A 581 -9.66 -17.25 35.41
CA LYS A 581 -10.64 -16.20 35.12
C LYS A 581 -10.71 -15.84 33.64
N ILE A 582 -9.73 -16.27 32.83
CA ILE A 582 -9.71 -16.05 31.38
C ILE A 582 -10.02 -17.32 30.58
N GLY A 583 -10.67 -18.31 31.20
CA GLY A 583 -10.97 -19.59 30.56
C GLY A 583 -11.80 -19.48 29.27
N TRP A 584 -12.54 -18.39 29.04
CA TRP A 584 -13.17 -18.12 27.74
C TRP A 584 -12.13 -17.90 26.65
N LEU A 585 -11.12 -17.06 26.92
CA LEU A 585 -10.06 -16.70 25.98
C LEU A 585 -9.16 -17.89 25.68
N THR A 586 -8.77 -18.66 26.70
CA THR A 586 -8.01 -19.90 26.49
C THR A 586 -8.80 -20.93 25.68
N LEU A 587 -10.12 -21.04 25.90
CA LEU A 587 -10.97 -21.90 25.09
C LEU A 587 -11.05 -21.42 23.63
N HIS A 588 -11.17 -20.11 23.39
CA HIS A 588 -11.25 -19.59 22.02
C HIS A 588 -9.90 -19.69 21.30
N GLU A 589 -8.76 -19.53 21.97
CA GLU A 589 -7.45 -19.83 21.38
C GLU A 589 -7.34 -21.28 20.85
N GLU A 590 -8.07 -22.24 21.44
CA GLU A 590 -8.11 -23.64 21.01
C GLU A 590 -9.23 -23.94 19.99
N VAL A 591 -10.44 -23.41 20.21
CA VAL A 591 -11.63 -23.66 19.38
C VAL A 591 -11.55 -22.96 18.02
N GLU A 592 -10.97 -21.76 17.97
CA GLU A 592 -10.85 -20.97 16.74
C GLU A 592 -9.89 -21.60 15.71
N ILE A 593 -9.03 -22.54 16.13
CA ILE A 593 -8.20 -23.32 15.21
C ILE A 593 -9.09 -24.26 14.38
N ASP A 594 -10.06 -24.93 15.00
CA ASP A 594 -11.00 -25.81 14.31
C ASP A 594 -11.94 -24.99 13.40
N HIS A 595 -12.34 -23.78 13.81
CA HIS A 595 -13.19 -22.89 13.01
C HIS A 595 -12.47 -22.29 11.80
N ALA A 596 -11.17 -22.04 11.88
CA ALA A 596 -10.37 -21.60 10.74
C ALA A 596 -10.28 -22.66 9.63
N ASP A 597 -10.16 -23.95 9.99
CA ASP A 597 -10.23 -25.05 9.01
C ASP A 597 -11.62 -25.13 8.36
N GLU A 598 -12.67 -24.85 9.12
CA GLU A 598 -14.04 -24.78 8.61
C GLU A 598 -14.28 -23.62 7.66
N ALA A 599 -13.63 -22.46 7.88
CA ALA A 599 -13.69 -21.32 6.97
C ALA A 599 -13.20 -21.69 5.56
N LEU A 600 -12.15 -22.51 5.46
CA LEU A 600 -11.63 -23.02 4.19
C LEU A 600 -12.54 -24.09 3.56
N LEU A 601 -13.24 -24.90 4.37
CA LEU A 601 -14.25 -25.83 3.85
C LEU A 601 -15.47 -25.08 3.32
N LEU A 602 -15.93 -24.05 4.02
CA LEU A 602 -17.03 -23.19 3.58
C LEU A 602 -16.70 -22.49 2.27
N SER A 603 -15.49 -21.95 2.10
CA SER A 603 -15.09 -21.30 0.84
C SER A 603 -15.18 -22.26 -0.36
N ARG A 604 -14.71 -23.50 -0.19
CA ARG A 604 -14.77 -24.55 -1.23
C ARG A 604 -16.20 -24.92 -1.63
N PHE A 605 -17.13 -24.94 -0.68
CA PHE A 605 -18.52 -25.32 -0.98
C PHE A 605 -19.29 -24.20 -1.68
N VAL A 606 -18.96 -22.93 -1.43
CA VAL A 606 -19.60 -21.79 -2.10
C VAL A 606 -19.13 -21.64 -3.56
N ASP A 607 -17.91 -22.07 -3.89
CA ASP A 607 -17.31 -21.94 -5.23
C ASP A 607 -18.09 -22.67 -6.35
N ASP A 608 -19.04 -23.55 -6.03
CA ASP A 608 -19.89 -24.24 -7.01
C ASP A 608 -20.92 -23.30 -7.70
N SER A 609 -21.15 -22.08 -7.21
CA SER A 609 -22.07 -21.11 -7.83
C SER A 609 -21.46 -19.71 -7.95
N LYS A 610 -21.41 -19.16 -9.17
CA LYS A 610 -20.86 -17.81 -9.42
C LYS A 610 -21.60 -16.71 -8.63
N GLU A 611 -22.91 -16.86 -8.46
CA GLU A 611 -23.74 -15.91 -7.70
C GLU A 611 -23.49 -16.02 -6.19
N GLY A 612 -23.38 -17.23 -5.64
CA GLY A 612 -23.05 -17.46 -4.23
C GLY A 612 -21.66 -16.96 -3.88
N MET A 613 -20.68 -17.19 -4.76
CA MET A 613 -19.31 -16.71 -4.60
C MET A 613 -19.24 -15.18 -4.49
N VAL A 614 -19.89 -14.46 -5.41
CA VAL A 614 -19.93 -12.98 -5.38
C VAL A 614 -20.62 -12.47 -4.11
N ALA A 615 -21.73 -13.09 -3.71
CA ALA A 615 -22.46 -12.71 -2.51
C ALA A 615 -21.66 -12.97 -1.22
N ALA A 616 -20.96 -14.10 -1.12
CA ALA A 616 -20.10 -14.39 0.02
C ALA A 616 -18.91 -13.44 0.11
N LYS A 617 -18.26 -13.11 -1.03
CA LYS A 617 -17.22 -12.07 -1.06
C LYS A 617 -17.72 -10.73 -0.55
N GLN A 618 -18.90 -10.31 -1.02
CA GLN A 618 -19.54 -9.09 -0.54
C GLN A 618 -19.76 -9.12 0.98
N GLY A 619 -20.25 -10.24 1.53
CA GLY A 619 -20.46 -10.40 2.96
C GLY A 619 -19.17 -10.31 3.78
N ALA A 620 -18.09 -10.92 3.30
CA ALA A 620 -16.77 -10.82 3.91
C ALA A 620 -16.22 -9.39 3.83
N GLU A 621 -16.21 -8.75 2.65
CA GLU A 621 -15.73 -7.37 2.48
C GLU A 621 -16.49 -6.37 3.36
N GLN A 622 -17.82 -6.50 3.45
CA GLN A 622 -18.65 -5.68 4.34
C GLN A 622 -18.27 -5.91 5.81
N THR A 623 -18.12 -7.17 6.22
CA THR A 623 -17.72 -7.56 7.58
C THR A 623 -16.32 -7.03 7.92
N ARG A 624 -15.39 -7.03 6.96
CA ARG A 624 -14.05 -6.45 7.11
C ARG A 624 -14.14 -4.95 7.37
N ALA A 625 -14.91 -4.24 6.56
CA ALA A 625 -15.07 -2.79 6.67
C ALA A 625 -15.66 -2.39 8.02
N VAL A 626 -16.74 -3.05 8.47
CA VAL A 626 -17.38 -2.69 9.75
C VAL A 626 -16.52 -3.08 10.96
N SER A 627 -15.73 -4.15 10.87
CA SER A 627 -14.76 -4.51 11.92
C SER A 627 -13.61 -3.50 12.00
N TRP A 628 -13.16 -2.99 10.85
CA TRP A 628 -12.14 -1.94 10.81
C TRP A 628 -12.64 -0.63 11.43
N ILE A 629 -13.86 -0.22 11.10
CA ILE A 629 -14.51 0.98 11.70
C ILE A 629 -14.68 0.81 13.21
N PHE A 630 -15.10 -0.36 13.67
CA PHE A 630 -15.20 -0.67 15.10
C PHE A 630 -13.88 -0.42 15.85
N LEU A 631 -12.76 -0.88 15.29
CA LEU A 631 -11.44 -0.68 15.90
C LEU A 631 -10.93 0.77 15.79
N ASN A 632 -11.28 1.50 14.72
CA ASN A 632 -11.02 2.95 14.64
C ASN A 632 -11.76 3.72 15.76
N ASN A 633 -13.03 3.39 16.00
CA ASN A 633 -13.81 4.03 17.05
C ASN A 633 -13.26 3.71 18.44
N LEU A 634 -12.80 2.47 18.66
CA LEU A 634 -12.13 2.09 19.90
C LEU A 634 -10.77 2.78 20.09
N TYR A 635 -10.02 3.00 19.00
CA TYR A 635 -8.80 3.79 19.04
C TYR A 635 -9.07 5.18 19.60
N ARG A 636 -10.14 5.84 19.13
CA ARG A 636 -10.54 7.15 19.63
C ARG A 636 -10.84 7.12 21.13
N LEU A 637 -11.64 6.15 21.59
CA LEU A 637 -11.98 6.07 23.01
C LEU A 637 -10.78 5.81 23.93
N CYS A 638 -9.74 5.13 23.43
CA CYS A 638 -8.60 4.73 24.26
C CYS A 638 -7.38 5.66 24.13
N PHE A 639 -7.21 6.35 23.01
CA PHE A 639 -5.94 7.00 22.67
C PHE A 639 -6.07 8.47 22.22
N THR A 640 -7.27 9.05 22.29
CA THR A 640 -7.50 10.50 22.10
C THR A 640 -8.16 11.09 23.33
#